data_AF-A0A0W0S0L3-F1
#
_entry.id   AF-A0A0W0S0L3-F1
#
_cell.length_a   1.000
_cell.length_b   1.000
_cell.length_c   1.000
_cell.angle_alpha   90.00
_cell.angle_beta   90.00
_cell.angle_gamma   90.00
#
_symmetry.space_group_name_H-M   'P 1'
#
loop_
_entity.id
_entity.type
_entity.pdbx_description
1 polymer ?
#
loop_
_entity_poly.entity_id
_entity_poly.type
_entity_poly.pdbx_seq_one_letter_code
_entity_poly.pdbx_strand_id
1 'polypeptide(L)'
;MVKVSSLEKQVETYKEKVDELITSLEEEKKLTKELGDQLSETKVQLEESQLKSKQLEQEIDETKKRHEEELSDLRSEVESAKEGKSEAEAKLRLAQERHAKELEDITSQLEASQQEAEELLVKLQNQGEQLKEKLQTIERLRVSLQQLEQEKATLTEKLSEEKNLRESERKHLESLLDTETQAKLKAESDLKELKTTVDELTQTNEELLSKAQQLEEANELLKEVVADLRSEIKGYKEDIEQGKKELAEERRKTEKANEALEKEREVTQRLKEEIESMRLEMDRLREEMERREKKVDEREKAVESREQQVKRRENEVGQRESNVGVRETKLASKKDALREAKRAHKERIRQHSEERQRHEEDFRRREAAILRRRDPEDPQLVAQRKAIAKLKARIGVSKDDVLLINVRRAENNNDLIEAGLNRRLVSLLGTNDYLTIADAADERLTALRQARLQKKTNLLGANYQRILNHDKDELRDIYNHLKNITTLDKGIQSELKYLAKTSPIHWFNPGFQAAAKKHAEEMAPHYAKLADGCSVIVDYLKPLSHELNDQLKSLPAPGEMRGLNDAQKKAIEEHRAVLTRYLHQVNEELALYEPLYKQLYGDPHASHPLVKQGILKTIQQAKEDKHALKFLSFASSYSDHPQEERSAHFQEGYESDRDGNVTTVSGTVGGGVYYRPVQWAKAGYFRQYEINGDSDFHGYFIEEHYSSNYNPAEGDDYQEYQSDVKLTLNKFPEGPDPNDPELITARVEYSLAVAAQMLAGYSEPPNEETPVILQGDNPEELRYVFTALATIGREVPLFKYDSTAIAIISNAFHYSQEMEKVFSLLGWREQFTQDSCYETCFKNQPSLKLWLAGIKEATEHKLGHQKERGQIKKAVGQVTHTFFGNTKSKEVIEELRQINELRGPECAG
;
A
#
# COMPACT_ATOMS: atom_id res chain seq x y z
N MET A 1 -29.57 -20.95 9.98
CA MET A 1 -30.17 -22.04 10.80
C MET A 1 -30.19 -23.39 10.07
N VAL A 2 -30.63 -23.43 8.80
CA VAL A 2 -30.83 -24.64 7.95
C VAL A 2 -29.63 -25.60 7.85
N LYS A 3 -28.39 -25.10 7.69
CA LYS A 3 -27.20 -25.93 7.44
C LYS A 3 -26.77 -26.83 8.61
N VAL A 4 -26.81 -26.33 9.84
CA VAL A 4 -26.47 -27.09 11.07
C VAL A 4 -27.50 -28.21 11.31
N SER A 5 -28.79 -27.90 11.16
CA SER A 5 -29.87 -28.89 11.29
C SER A 5 -29.79 -29.99 10.22
N SER A 6 -29.38 -29.64 8.99
CA SER A 6 -29.13 -30.61 7.93
C SER A 6 -27.96 -31.55 8.25
N LEU A 7 -26.85 -31.02 8.78
CA LEU A 7 -25.68 -31.82 9.17
C LEU A 7 -25.98 -32.74 10.37
N GLU A 8 -26.73 -32.26 11.36
CA GLU A 8 -27.18 -33.08 12.50
C GLU A 8 -28.02 -34.28 12.04
N LYS A 9 -28.94 -34.06 11.08
CA LYS A 9 -29.75 -35.13 10.52
C LYS A 9 -28.90 -36.16 9.76
N GLN A 10 -27.88 -35.71 9.01
CA GLN A 10 -26.98 -36.61 8.30
C GLN A 10 -26.13 -37.45 9.27
N VAL A 11 -25.59 -36.85 10.34
CA VAL A 11 -24.82 -37.59 11.35
C VAL A 11 -25.66 -38.69 12.01
N GLU A 12 -26.94 -38.43 12.30
CA GLU A 12 -27.83 -39.45 12.89
C GLU A 12 -28.12 -40.59 11.89
N THR A 13 -28.42 -40.27 10.63
CA THR A 13 -28.63 -41.31 9.59
C THR A 13 -27.40 -42.20 9.39
N TYR A 14 -26.20 -41.63 9.47
CA TYR A 14 -24.96 -42.41 9.35
C TYR A 14 -24.68 -43.27 10.57
N LYS A 15 -25.11 -42.82 11.76
CA LYS A 15 -25.01 -43.61 12.99
C LYS A 15 -25.90 -44.86 12.93
N GLU A 16 -27.15 -44.72 12.47
CA GLU A 16 -28.06 -45.85 12.26
C GLU A 16 -27.47 -46.88 11.28
N LYS A 17 -26.88 -46.43 10.16
CA LYS A 17 -26.24 -47.31 9.17
C LYS A 17 -25.00 -48.04 9.70
N VAL A 18 -24.22 -47.39 10.57
CA VAL A 18 -23.07 -48.04 11.23
C VAL A 18 -23.56 -49.15 12.17
N ASP A 19 -24.61 -48.87 12.95
CA ASP A 19 -25.19 -49.85 13.89
C ASP A 19 -25.76 -51.07 13.15
N GLU A 20 -26.47 -50.85 12.02
CA GLU A 20 -26.97 -51.93 11.15
C GLU A 20 -25.85 -52.82 10.60
N LEU A 21 -24.76 -52.22 10.11
CA LEU A 21 -23.61 -52.98 9.58
C LEU A 21 -22.84 -53.74 10.65
N ILE A 22 -22.75 -53.22 11.88
CA ILE A 22 -22.17 -53.94 13.01
C ILE A 22 -22.98 -55.21 13.28
N THR A 23 -24.32 -55.11 13.31
CA THR A 23 -25.19 -56.26 13.51
C THR A 23 -25.01 -57.32 12.41
N SER A 24 -25.03 -56.92 11.13
CA SER A 24 -24.80 -57.86 10.02
C SER A 24 -23.41 -58.51 10.04
N LEU A 25 -22.37 -57.78 10.47
CA LEU A 25 -21.02 -58.30 10.60
C LEU A 25 -20.92 -59.35 11.73
N GLU A 26 -21.63 -59.16 12.83
CA GLU A 26 -21.69 -60.12 13.94
C GLU A 26 -22.42 -61.41 13.55
N GLU A 27 -23.53 -61.29 12.81
CA GLU A 27 -24.28 -62.43 12.28
C GLU A 27 -23.43 -63.28 11.33
N GLU A 28 -22.73 -62.66 10.38
CA GLU A 28 -21.88 -63.38 9.42
C GLU A 28 -20.65 -64.03 10.09
N LYS A 29 -20.08 -63.40 11.14
CA LYS A 29 -19.03 -64.03 11.96
C LYS A 29 -19.53 -65.29 12.67
N LYS A 30 -20.75 -65.25 13.19
CA LYS A 30 -21.38 -66.40 13.86
C LYS A 30 -21.58 -67.56 12.88
N LEU A 31 -22.15 -67.28 11.70
CA LEU A 31 -22.35 -68.27 10.64
C LEU A 31 -21.03 -68.88 10.15
N THR A 32 -19.98 -68.06 10.00
CA THR A 32 -18.64 -68.53 9.61
C THR A 32 -18.05 -69.49 10.65
N LYS A 33 -18.28 -69.23 11.94
CA LYS A 33 -17.83 -70.11 13.03
C LYS A 33 -18.56 -71.45 13.00
N GLU A 34 -19.89 -71.43 12.88
CA GLU A 34 -20.72 -72.65 12.81
C GLU A 34 -20.33 -73.52 11.60
N LEU A 35 -20.07 -72.90 10.44
CA LEU A 35 -19.61 -73.62 9.25
C LEU A 35 -18.20 -74.19 9.40
N GLY A 36 -17.30 -73.46 10.09
CA GLY A 36 -15.97 -73.94 10.43
C GLY A 36 -16.00 -75.18 11.35
N ASP A 37 -16.88 -75.17 12.35
CA ASP A 37 -17.07 -76.32 13.25
C ASP A 37 -17.58 -77.55 12.47
N GLN A 38 -18.56 -77.38 11.58
CA GLN A 38 -19.07 -78.46 10.71
C GLN A 38 -18.02 -79.03 9.74
N LEU A 39 -17.15 -78.17 9.21
CA LEU A 39 -16.05 -78.59 8.33
C LEU A 39 -15.01 -79.42 9.08
N SER A 40 -14.73 -79.07 10.34
CA SER A 40 -13.84 -79.85 11.21
C SER A 40 -14.42 -81.24 11.55
N GLU A 41 -15.72 -81.32 11.83
CA GLU A 41 -16.42 -82.57 12.09
C GLU A 41 -16.43 -83.49 10.85
N THR A 42 -16.75 -82.93 9.69
CA THR A 42 -16.75 -83.68 8.41
C THR A 42 -15.36 -84.20 8.06
N LYS A 43 -14.30 -83.45 8.39
CA LYS A 43 -12.91 -83.90 8.22
C LYS A 43 -12.57 -85.11 9.08
N VAL A 44 -13.02 -85.12 10.34
CA VAL A 44 -12.81 -86.27 11.25
C VAL A 44 -13.52 -87.51 10.71
N GLN A 45 -14.77 -87.38 10.26
CA GLN A 45 -15.54 -88.49 9.66
C GLN A 45 -14.84 -89.06 8.42
N LEU A 46 -14.25 -88.19 7.58
CA LEU A 46 -13.49 -88.63 6.41
C LEU A 46 -12.23 -89.42 6.80
N GLU A 47 -11.48 -88.95 7.80
CA GLU A 47 -10.29 -89.65 8.31
C GLU A 47 -10.64 -91.03 8.87
N GLU A 48 -11.76 -91.14 9.60
CA GLU A 48 -12.28 -92.41 10.12
C GLU A 48 -12.67 -93.39 9.00
N SER A 49 -13.39 -92.92 7.98
CA SER A 49 -13.79 -93.76 6.84
C SER A 49 -12.60 -94.21 5.98
N GLN A 50 -11.60 -93.35 5.79
CA GLN A 50 -10.34 -93.72 5.12
C GLN A 50 -9.54 -94.74 5.91
N LEU A 51 -9.51 -94.63 7.25
CA LEU A 51 -8.84 -95.61 8.10
C LEU A 51 -9.54 -96.96 8.02
N LYS A 52 -10.88 -96.99 8.05
CA LYS A 52 -11.68 -98.20 7.89
C LYS A 52 -11.45 -98.86 6.54
N SER A 53 -11.39 -98.08 5.46
CA SER A 53 -11.06 -98.59 4.12
C SER A 53 -9.69 -99.27 4.08
N LYS A 54 -8.66 -98.67 4.69
CA LYS A 54 -7.32 -99.28 4.80
C LYS A 54 -7.31 -100.57 5.61
N GLN A 55 -8.09 -100.64 6.69
CA GLN A 55 -8.22 -101.85 7.50
C GLN A 55 -8.88 -102.98 6.71
N LEU A 56 -9.94 -102.66 5.96
CA LEU A 56 -10.62 -103.63 5.10
C LEU A 56 -9.74 -104.10 3.94
N GLU A 57 -8.92 -103.22 3.34
CA GLU A 57 -7.91 -103.61 2.34
C GLU A 57 -6.89 -104.60 2.91
N GLN A 58 -6.38 -104.34 4.13
CA GLN A 58 -5.47 -105.26 4.82
C GLN A 58 -6.15 -106.59 5.15
N GLU A 59 -7.40 -106.56 5.61
CA GLU A 59 -8.18 -107.75 5.91
C GLU A 59 -8.44 -108.60 4.67
N ILE A 60 -8.68 -107.99 3.51
CA ILE A 60 -8.77 -108.67 2.21
C ILE A 60 -7.45 -109.39 1.88
N ASP A 61 -6.30 -108.71 2.02
CA ASP A 61 -5.00 -109.30 1.71
C ASP A 61 -4.65 -110.46 2.65
N GLU A 62 -4.90 -110.31 3.96
CA GLU A 62 -4.70 -111.37 4.94
C GLU A 62 -5.63 -112.56 4.72
N THR A 63 -6.89 -112.30 4.37
CA THR A 63 -7.90 -113.32 4.11
C THR A 63 -7.59 -114.08 2.83
N LYS A 64 -7.19 -113.39 1.74
CA LYS A 64 -6.70 -114.01 0.51
C LYS A 64 -5.53 -114.93 0.77
N LYS A 65 -4.54 -114.48 1.54
CA LYS A 65 -3.36 -115.29 1.86
C LYS A 65 -3.75 -116.57 2.63
N ARG A 66 -4.65 -116.46 3.61
CA ARG A 66 -5.18 -117.61 4.36
C ARG A 66 -5.95 -118.58 3.47
N HIS A 67 -6.79 -118.06 2.58
CA HIS A 67 -7.54 -118.83 1.61
C HIS A 67 -6.60 -119.55 0.62
N GLU A 68 -5.53 -118.90 0.15
CA GLU A 68 -4.50 -119.50 -0.71
C GLU A 68 -3.77 -120.67 -0.03
N GLU A 69 -3.41 -120.51 1.24
CA GLU A 69 -2.79 -121.57 2.06
C GLU A 69 -3.75 -122.77 2.22
N GLU A 70 -5.01 -122.53 2.59
CA GLU A 70 -6.03 -123.58 2.75
C GLU A 70 -6.37 -124.29 1.43
N LEU A 71 -6.47 -123.54 0.32
CA LEU A 71 -6.70 -124.12 -1.01
C LEU A 71 -5.48 -124.92 -1.49
N SER A 72 -4.26 -124.51 -1.14
CA SER A 72 -3.04 -125.26 -1.44
C SER A 72 -3.02 -126.62 -0.72
N ASP A 73 -3.36 -126.62 0.57
CA ASP A 73 -3.44 -127.85 1.38
C ASP A 73 -4.53 -128.79 0.84
N LEU A 74 -5.75 -128.28 0.59
CA LEU A 74 -6.86 -129.07 0.03
C LEU A 74 -6.56 -129.59 -1.38
N ARG A 75 -5.84 -128.84 -2.22
CA ARG A 75 -5.39 -129.32 -3.54
C ARG A 75 -4.41 -130.48 -3.41
N SER A 76 -3.47 -130.40 -2.47
CA SER A 76 -2.51 -131.49 -2.20
C SER A 76 -3.22 -132.76 -1.66
N GLU A 77 -4.30 -132.60 -0.91
CA GLU A 77 -5.15 -133.69 -0.41
C GLU A 77 -5.92 -134.37 -1.56
N VAL A 78 -6.48 -133.59 -2.50
CA VAL A 78 -7.14 -134.12 -3.72
C VAL A 78 -6.16 -134.93 -4.60
N GLU A 79 -4.91 -134.48 -4.70
CA GLU A 79 -3.88 -135.10 -5.55
C GLU A 79 -3.35 -136.43 -4.97
N SER A 80 -3.43 -136.63 -3.66
CA SER A 80 -2.92 -137.80 -2.93
C SER A 80 -3.97 -138.88 -2.62
N ALA A 81 -5.27 -138.60 -2.74
CA ALA A 81 -6.35 -139.53 -2.44
C ALA A 81 -6.58 -140.60 -3.53
N LYS A 82 -6.34 -141.90 -3.22
CA LYS A 82 -6.57 -143.05 -4.13
C LYS A 82 -7.98 -143.66 -4.06
N GLU A 83 -8.67 -143.57 -2.92
CA GLU A 83 -10.10 -143.87 -2.73
C GLU A 83 -10.74 -142.63 -2.07
N GLY A 84 -11.93 -142.18 -2.52
CA GLY A 84 -12.61 -141.00 -1.96
C GLY A 84 -12.34 -139.64 -2.65
N LYS A 85 -11.67 -139.63 -3.81
CA LYS A 85 -11.33 -138.41 -4.58
C LYS A 85 -12.50 -137.44 -4.81
N SER A 86 -13.70 -137.97 -5.10
CA SER A 86 -14.91 -137.16 -5.29
C SER A 86 -15.34 -136.38 -4.04
N GLU A 87 -15.00 -136.86 -2.84
CA GLU A 87 -15.32 -136.18 -1.58
C GLU A 87 -14.31 -135.05 -1.29
N ALA A 88 -13.02 -135.27 -1.60
CA ALA A 88 -11.99 -134.23 -1.51
C ALA A 88 -12.23 -133.09 -2.53
N GLU A 89 -12.64 -133.43 -3.76
CA GLU A 89 -13.04 -132.43 -4.78
C GLU A 89 -14.27 -131.62 -4.34
N ALA A 90 -15.25 -132.25 -3.68
CA ALA A 90 -16.42 -131.56 -3.12
C ALA A 90 -16.04 -130.60 -1.98
N LYS A 91 -15.11 -130.99 -1.10
CA LYS A 91 -14.57 -130.12 -0.03
C LYS A 91 -13.81 -128.92 -0.58
N LEU A 92 -12.96 -129.13 -1.59
CA LEU A 92 -12.24 -128.05 -2.27
C LEU A 92 -13.21 -127.06 -2.91
N ARG A 93 -14.24 -127.55 -3.60
CA ARG A 93 -15.26 -126.69 -4.22
C ARG A 93 -16.05 -125.89 -3.18
N LEU A 94 -16.43 -126.51 -2.07
CA LEU A 94 -17.18 -125.85 -1.00
C LEU A 94 -16.32 -124.80 -0.27
N ALA A 95 -15.02 -125.05 -0.11
CA ALA A 95 -14.05 -124.07 0.37
C ALA A 95 -13.91 -122.88 -0.61
N GLN A 96 -13.83 -123.13 -1.91
CA GLN A 96 -13.80 -122.06 -2.94
C GLN A 96 -15.06 -121.20 -2.93
N GLU A 97 -16.25 -121.82 -2.85
CA GLU A 97 -17.53 -121.09 -2.76
C GLU A 97 -17.61 -120.26 -1.47
N ARG A 98 -17.10 -120.79 -0.34
CA ARG A 98 -17.02 -120.08 0.93
C ARG A 98 -16.04 -118.89 0.89
N HIS A 99 -14.84 -119.11 0.37
CA HIS A 99 -13.80 -118.08 0.22
C HIS A 99 -14.28 -116.95 -0.69
N ALA A 100 -14.91 -117.28 -1.81
CA ALA A 100 -15.50 -116.31 -2.73
C ALA A 100 -16.55 -115.43 -2.03
N LYS A 101 -17.43 -116.04 -1.22
CA LYS A 101 -18.45 -115.30 -0.47
C LYS A 101 -17.86 -114.40 0.62
N GLU A 102 -16.89 -114.91 1.38
CA GLU A 102 -16.23 -114.13 2.44
C GLU A 102 -15.47 -112.92 1.86
N LEU A 103 -14.76 -113.09 0.73
CA LEU A 103 -14.12 -111.98 0.02
C LEU A 103 -15.14 -111.02 -0.59
N GLU A 104 -16.27 -111.50 -1.12
CA GLU A 104 -17.36 -110.66 -1.64
C GLU A 104 -17.99 -109.79 -0.53
N ASP A 105 -18.21 -110.36 0.66
CA ASP A 105 -18.75 -109.65 1.82
C ASP A 105 -17.81 -108.53 2.30
N ILE A 106 -16.50 -108.80 2.41
CA ILE A 106 -15.50 -107.80 2.83
C ILE A 106 -15.29 -106.74 1.73
N THR A 107 -15.27 -107.14 0.46
CA THR A 107 -15.15 -106.22 -0.68
C THR A 107 -16.35 -105.27 -0.76
N SER A 108 -17.57 -105.76 -0.52
CA SER A 108 -18.77 -104.93 -0.47
C SER A 108 -18.73 -103.90 0.67
N GLN A 109 -18.14 -104.26 1.81
CA GLN A 109 -17.93 -103.32 2.93
C GLN A 109 -16.86 -102.26 2.60
N LEU A 110 -15.81 -102.65 1.86
CA LEU A 110 -14.79 -101.72 1.39
C LEU A 110 -15.38 -100.71 0.40
N GLU A 111 -16.14 -101.17 -0.60
CA GLU A 111 -16.80 -100.30 -1.58
C GLU A 111 -17.76 -99.31 -0.89
N ALA A 112 -18.56 -99.78 0.08
CA ALA A 112 -19.43 -98.91 0.86
C ALA A 112 -18.65 -97.84 1.67
N SER A 113 -17.52 -98.21 2.28
CA SER A 113 -16.66 -97.28 3.02
C SER A 113 -15.98 -96.27 2.08
N GLN A 114 -15.52 -96.71 0.91
CA GLN A 114 -14.91 -95.83 -0.10
C GLN A 114 -15.93 -94.84 -0.66
N GLN A 115 -17.17 -95.27 -0.92
CA GLN A 115 -18.24 -94.39 -1.37
C GLN A 115 -18.59 -93.34 -0.30
N GLU A 116 -18.67 -93.73 0.98
CA GLU A 116 -18.87 -92.80 2.10
C GLU A 116 -17.75 -91.74 2.17
N ALA A 117 -16.49 -92.15 1.95
CA ALA A 117 -15.35 -91.23 1.90
C ALA A 117 -15.44 -90.24 0.71
N GLU A 118 -15.89 -90.68 -0.45
CA GLU A 118 -16.11 -89.81 -1.62
C GLU A 118 -17.22 -88.77 -1.37
N GLU A 119 -18.34 -89.19 -0.77
CA GLU A 119 -19.44 -88.28 -0.41
C GLU A 119 -19.00 -87.23 0.62
N LEU A 120 -18.21 -87.63 1.63
CA LEU A 120 -17.65 -86.72 2.62
C LEU A 120 -16.64 -85.75 2.02
N LEU A 121 -15.84 -86.18 1.04
CA LEU A 121 -14.92 -85.29 0.30
C LEU A 121 -15.67 -84.18 -0.46
N VAL A 122 -16.74 -84.54 -1.17
CA VAL A 122 -17.59 -83.56 -1.89
C VAL A 122 -18.24 -82.59 -0.91
N LYS A 123 -18.74 -83.09 0.22
CA LYS A 123 -19.32 -82.24 1.28
C LYS A 123 -18.29 -81.27 1.85
N LEU A 124 -17.07 -81.73 2.10
CA LEU A 124 -15.96 -80.92 2.64
C LEU A 124 -15.52 -79.83 1.64
N GLN A 125 -15.49 -80.15 0.35
CA GLN A 125 -15.22 -79.17 -0.70
C GLN A 125 -16.29 -78.08 -0.75
N ASN A 126 -17.59 -78.47 -0.76
CA ASN A 126 -18.71 -77.53 -0.78
C ASN A 126 -18.73 -76.61 0.46
N GLN A 127 -18.50 -77.17 1.65
CA GLN A 127 -18.39 -76.38 2.88
C GLN A 127 -17.17 -75.43 2.84
N GLY A 128 -16.06 -75.85 2.24
CA GLY A 128 -14.88 -75.01 2.04
C GLY A 128 -15.14 -73.82 1.12
N GLU A 129 -15.91 -74.02 0.04
CA GLU A 129 -16.32 -72.94 -0.86
C GLU A 129 -17.27 -71.96 -0.18
N GLN A 130 -18.27 -72.45 0.56
CA GLN A 130 -19.17 -71.61 1.36
C GLN A 130 -18.41 -70.79 2.42
N LEU A 131 -17.43 -71.39 3.08
CA LEU A 131 -16.60 -70.70 4.08
C LEU A 131 -15.80 -69.57 3.43
N LYS A 132 -15.26 -69.80 2.23
CA LYS A 132 -14.54 -68.78 1.47
C LYS A 132 -15.45 -67.61 1.08
N GLU A 133 -16.67 -67.87 0.63
CA GLU A 133 -17.64 -66.83 0.28
C GLU A 133 -18.06 -65.99 1.51
N LYS A 134 -18.28 -66.66 2.65
CA LYS A 134 -18.61 -66.00 3.92
C LYS A 134 -17.47 -65.14 4.44
N LEU A 135 -16.22 -65.60 4.36
CA LEU A 135 -15.03 -64.81 4.68
C LEU A 135 -14.90 -63.57 3.79
N GLN A 136 -15.15 -63.69 2.48
CA GLN A 136 -15.17 -62.55 1.57
C GLN A 136 -16.28 -61.54 1.90
N THR A 137 -17.44 -62.03 2.34
CA THR A 137 -18.56 -61.17 2.76
C THR A 137 -18.21 -60.38 4.02
N ILE A 138 -17.61 -61.03 5.02
CA ILE A 138 -17.08 -60.37 6.23
C ILE A 138 -16.07 -59.28 5.87
N GLU A 139 -15.18 -59.55 4.91
CA GLU A 139 -14.17 -58.59 4.48
C GLU A 139 -14.80 -57.36 3.80
N ARG A 140 -15.79 -57.56 2.92
CA ARG A 140 -16.57 -56.46 2.32
C ARG A 140 -17.30 -55.64 3.38
N LEU A 141 -17.98 -56.28 4.33
CA LEU A 141 -18.68 -55.60 5.42
C LEU A 141 -17.73 -54.77 6.30
N ARG A 142 -16.52 -55.29 6.59
CA ARG A 142 -15.48 -54.53 7.32
C ARG A 142 -15.03 -53.27 6.58
N VAL A 143 -14.79 -53.38 5.28
CA VAL A 143 -14.38 -52.23 4.45
C VAL A 143 -15.48 -51.17 4.42
N SER A 144 -16.74 -51.57 4.20
CA SER A 144 -17.88 -50.65 4.21
C SER A 144 -18.09 -49.98 5.57
N LEU A 145 -17.90 -50.72 6.67
CA LEU A 145 -17.99 -50.17 8.03
C LEU A 145 -16.89 -49.13 8.28
N GLN A 146 -15.65 -49.41 7.88
CA GLN A 146 -14.54 -48.46 8.00
C GLN A 146 -14.80 -47.17 7.21
N GLN A 147 -15.34 -47.28 5.99
CA GLN A 147 -15.70 -46.12 5.17
C GLN A 147 -16.80 -45.27 5.82
N LEU A 148 -17.86 -45.90 6.34
CA LEU A 148 -18.95 -45.20 7.01
C LEU A 148 -18.53 -44.54 8.33
N GLU A 149 -17.64 -45.18 9.10
CA GLU A 149 -17.06 -44.57 10.31
C GLU A 149 -16.21 -43.34 9.97
N GLN A 150 -15.43 -43.39 8.89
CA GLN A 150 -14.64 -42.25 8.41
C GLN A 150 -15.54 -41.10 7.92
N GLU A 151 -16.59 -41.40 7.15
CA GLU A 151 -17.56 -40.40 6.71
C GLU A 151 -18.31 -39.76 7.89
N LYS A 152 -18.72 -40.56 8.88
CA LYS A 152 -19.34 -40.09 10.11
C LYS A 152 -18.41 -39.17 10.91
N ALA A 153 -17.13 -39.53 11.04
CA ALA A 153 -16.14 -38.69 11.72
C ALA A 153 -15.98 -37.33 11.01
N THR A 154 -15.88 -37.36 9.68
CA THR A 154 -15.75 -36.16 8.85
C THR A 154 -16.97 -35.24 8.96
N LEU A 155 -18.19 -35.81 8.97
CA LEU A 155 -19.43 -35.05 9.15
C LEU A 155 -19.56 -34.48 10.56
N THR A 156 -19.10 -35.21 11.57
CA THR A 156 -19.10 -34.74 12.97
C THR A 156 -18.13 -33.56 13.16
N GLU A 157 -16.95 -33.63 12.55
CA GLU A 157 -15.96 -32.54 12.54
C GLU A 157 -16.54 -31.28 11.86
N LYS A 158 -17.09 -31.41 10.65
CA LYS A 158 -17.75 -30.31 9.93
C LYS A 158 -18.89 -29.68 10.73
N LEU A 159 -19.67 -30.49 11.45
CA LEU A 159 -20.74 -30.00 12.31
C LEU A 159 -20.19 -29.17 13.49
N SER A 160 -19.06 -29.58 14.08
CA SER A 160 -18.41 -28.84 15.16
C SER A 160 -17.80 -27.51 14.69
N GLU A 161 -17.17 -27.50 13.51
CA GLU A 161 -16.62 -26.30 12.88
C GLU A 161 -17.70 -25.28 12.58
N GLU A 162 -18.82 -25.72 11.99
CA GLU A 162 -19.94 -24.83 11.64
C GLU A 162 -20.62 -24.26 12.91
N LYS A 163 -20.67 -25.01 14.02
CA LYS A 163 -21.16 -24.51 15.32
C LYS A 163 -20.23 -23.43 15.90
N ASN A 164 -18.92 -23.68 15.88
CA ASN A 164 -17.91 -22.73 16.37
C ASN A 164 -17.89 -21.44 15.53
N LEU A 165 -17.99 -21.57 14.21
CA LEU A 165 -18.03 -20.44 13.29
C LEU A 165 -19.22 -19.53 13.61
N ARG A 166 -20.42 -20.09 13.76
CA ARG A 166 -21.60 -19.32 14.16
C ARG A 166 -21.47 -18.63 15.51
N GLU A 167 -20.87 -19.30 16.49
CA GLU A 167 -20.65 -18.68 17.80
C GLU A 167 -19.68 -17.49 17.71
N SER A 168 -18.64 -17.61 16.88
CA SER A 168 -17.69 -16.52 16.61
C SER A 168 -18.35 -15.34 15.88
N GLU A 169 -19.16 -15.60 14.85
CA GLU A 169 -19.93 -14.58 14.12
C GLU A 169 -20.90 -13.86 15.05
N ARG A 170 -21.60 -14.61 15.93
CA ARG A 170 -22.51 -14.01 16.90
C ARG A 170 -21.78 -13.07 17.86
N LYS A 171 -20.65 -13.50 18.42
CA LYS A 171 -19.82 -12.66 19.31
C LYS A 171 -19.29 -11.42 18.59
N HIS A 172 -18.91 -11.55 17.32
CA HIS A 172 -18.45 -10.41 16.52
C HIS A 172 -19.56 -9.39 16.27
N LEU A 173 -20.76 -9.85 15.88
CA LEU A 173 -21.93 -8.99 15.69
C LEU A 173 -22.35 -8.29 16.98
N GLU A 174 -22.28 -8.98 18.11
CA GLU A 174 -22.58 -8.43 19.44
C GLU A 174 -21.58 -7.33 19.82
N SER A 175 -20.28 -7.54 19.55
CA SER A 175 -19.25 -6.51 19.73
C SER A 175 -19.45 -5.30 18.81
N LEU A 176 -19.85 -5.50 17.55
CA LEU A 176 -20.12 -4.41 16.61
C LEU A 176 -21.30 -3.56 17.08
N LEU A 177 -22.36 -4.21 17.58
CA LEU A 177 -23.53 -3.54 18.13
C LEU A 177 -23.18 -2.67 19.35
N ASP A 178 -22.32 -3.18 20.24
CA ASP A 178 -21.83 -2.42 21.39
C ASP A 178 -21.01 -1.19 20.97
N THR A 179 -20.12 -1.34 19.98
CA THR A 179 -19.33 -0.21 19.47
C THR A 179 -20.19 0.86 18.82
N GLU A 180 -21.20 0.46 18.03
CA GLU A 180 -22.12 1.40 17.39
C GLU A 180 -22.97 2.14 18.43
N THR A 181 -23.39 1.43 19.47
CA THR A 181 -24.15 2.02 20.59
C THR A 181 -23.32 3.06 21.34
N GLN A 182 -22.03 2.79 21.58
CA GLN A 182 -21.11 3.76 22.20
C GLN A 182 -20.84 4.96 21.30
N ALA A 183 -20.66 4.76 19.99
CA ALA A 183 -20.47 5.84 19.02
C ALA A 183 -21.69 6.77 18.99
N LYS A 184 -22.90 6.21 19.02
CA LYS A 184 -24.14 6.98 19.10
C LYS A 184 -24.22 7.82 20.37
N LEU A 185 -23.94 7.24 21.54
CA LEU A 185 -23.94 7.98 22.81
C LEU A 185 -22.94 9.14 22.81
N LYS A 186 -21.76 8.94 22.22
CA LYS A 186 -20.77 10.01 22.07
C LYS A 186 -21.28 11.11 21.14
N ALA A 187 -21.85 10.76 19.98
CA ALA A 187 -22.41 11.74 19.05
C ALA A 187 -23.54 12.57 19.68
N GLU A 188 -24.38 11.96 20.52
CA GLU A 188 -25.41 12.67 21.29
C GLU A 188 -24.81 13.65 22.31
N SER A 189 -23.69 13.29 22.95
CA SER A 189 -22.94 14.18 23.85
C SER A 189 -22.32 15.34 23.10
N ASP A 190 -21.62 15.08 22.00
CA ASP A 190 -20.96 16.10 21.17
C ASP A 190 -22.00 17.08 20.60
N LEU A 191 -23.19 16.60 20.21
CA LEU A 191 -24.29 17.45 19.72
C LEU A 191 -24.84 18.36 20.82
N LYS A 192 -24.86 17.90 22.08
CA LYS A 192 -25.27 18.72 23.22
C LYS A 192 -24.25 19.83 23.51
N GLU A 193 -22.97 19.52 23.43
CA GLU A 193 -21.88 20.50 23.61
C GLU A 193 -21.88 21.54 22.48
N LEU A 194 -22.05 21.10 21.23
CA LEU A 194 -22.15 22.01 20.09
C LEU A 194 -23.33 22.97 20.24
N LYS A 195 -24.48 22.48 20.72
CA LYS A 195 -25.64 23.32 20.99
C LYS A 195 -25.33 24.41 22.03
N THR A 196 -24.65 24.07 23.12
CA THR A 196 -24.23 25.07 24.12
C THR A 196 -23.29 26.12 23.54
N THR A 197 -22.34 25.73 22.69
CA THR A 197 -21.45 26.69 22.02
C THR A 197 -22.20 27.60 21.06
N VAL A 198 -23.19 27.09 20.33
CA VAL A 198 -24.03 27.91 19.45
C VAL A 198 -24.84 28.93 20.26
N ASP A 199 -25.39 28.53 21.40
CA ASP A 199 -26.14 29.42 22.29
C ASP A 199 -25.22 30.55 22.83
N GLU A 200 -24.00 30.22 23.27
CA GLU A 200 -22.99 31.20 23.74
C GLU A 200 -22.56 32.19 22.63
N LEU A 201 -22.32 31.70 21.42
CA LEU A 201 -21.97 32.54 20.28
C LEU A 201 -23.12 33.46 19.89
N THR A 202 -24.36 32.98 19.98
CA THR A 202 -25.55 33.78 19.70
C THR A 202 -25.66 34.93 20.70
N GLN A 203 -25.51 34.65 21.99
CA GLN A 203 -25.48 35.68 23.04
C GLN A 203 -24.36 36.70 22.82
N THR A 204 -23.16 36.23 22.48
CA THR A 204 -22.01 37.12 22.21
C THR A 204 -22.30 38.04 21.03
N ASN A 205 -22.96 37.54 19.99
CA ASN A 205 -23.30 38.33 18.81
C ASN A 205 -24.36 39.41 19.13
N GLU A 206 -25.35 39.08 19.97
CA GLU A 206 -26.32 40.06 20.48
C GLU A 206 -25.65 41.18 21.28
N GLU A 207 -24.67 40.85 22.14
CA GLU A 207 -23.88 41.85 22.88
C GLU A 207 -23.06 42.75 21.96
N LEU A 208 -22.47 42.17 20.90
CA LEU A 208 -21.70 42.94 19.91
C LEU A 208 -22.59 43.89 19.11
N LEU A 209 -23.79 43.46 18.72
CA LEU A 209 -24.76 44.31 18.04
C LEU A 209 -25.18 45.50 18.91
N SER A 210 -25.44 45.25 20.20
CA SER A 210 -25.75 46.32 21.16
C SER A 210 -24.60 47.34 21.31
N LYS A 211 -23.35 46.86 21.40
CA LYS A 211 -22.16 47.73 21.44
C LYS A 211 -21.98 48.54 20.15
N ALA A 212 -22.21 47.93 18.99
CA ALA A 212 -22.10 48.61 17.71
C ALA A 212 -23.11 49.77 17.62
N GLN A 213 -24.35 49.55 18.07
CA GLN A 213 -25.38 50.58 18.12
C GLN A 213 -25.00 51.73 19.07
N GLN A 214 -24.47 51.43 20.26
CA GLN A 214 -23.99 52.46 21.19
C GLN A 214 -22.86 53.31 20.60
N LEU A 215 -21.95 52.69 19.83
CA LEU A 215 -20.87 53.41 19.15
C LEU A 215 -21.40 54.31 18.03
N GLU A 216 -22.44 53.88 17.32
CA GLU A 216 -23.10 54.67 16.29
C GLU A 216 -23.77 55.92 16.89
N GLU A 217 -24.50 55.76 17.99
CA GLU A 217 -25.09 56.87 18.74
C GLU A 217 -24.03 57.86 19.25
N ALA A 218 -22.92 57.34 19.82
CA ALA A 218 -21.82 58.18 20.28
C ALA A 218 -21.15 58.97 19.13
N ASN A 219 -21.03 58.37 17.95
CA ASN A 219 -20.47 59.04 16.77
C ASN A 219 -21.37 60.15 16.24
N GLU A 220 -22.70 60.01 16.30
CA GLU A 220 -23.62 61.09 15.94
C GLU A 220 -23.50 62.28 16.90
N LEU A 221 -23.42 62.02 18.22
CA LEU A 221 -23.15 63.08 19.20
C LEU A 221 -21.82 63.79 18.94
N LEU A 222 -20.77 63.04 18.60
CA LEU A 222 -19.47 63.62 18.26
C LEU A 222 -19.54 64.49 16.99
N LYS A 223 -20.35 64.13 15.99
CA LYS A 223 -20.55 64.96 14.79
C LYS A 223 -21.19 66.30 15.14
N GLU A 224 -22.18 66.31 16.04
CA GLU A 224 -22.80 67.55 16.52
C GLU A 224 -21.78 68.44 17.23
N VAL A 225 -21.01 67.88 18.17
CA VAL A 225 -19.95 68.62 18.87
C VAL A 225 -18.92 69.19 17.89
N VAL A 226 -18.52 68.43 16.87
CA VAL A 226 -17.59 68.91 15.84
C VAL A 226 -18.21 70.05 15.01
N ALA A 227 -19.52 70.01 14.74
CA ALA A 227 -20.21 71.08 14.03
C ALA A 227 -20.25 72.37 14.86
N ASP A 228 -20.52 72.27 16.15
CA ASP A 228 -20.52 73.41 17.09
C ASP A 228 -19.13 74.04 17.19
N LEU A 229 -18.09 73.23 17.40
CA LEU A 229 -16.71 73.70 17.45
C LEU A 229 -16.29 74.40 16.14
N ARG A 230 -16.75 73.92 14.97
CA ARG A 230 -16.50 74.59 13.70
C ARG A 230 -17.16 75.96 13.63
N SER A 231 -18.36 76.10 14.20
CA SER A 231 -19.07 77.37 14.31
C SER A 231 -18.33 78.35 15.23
N GLU A 232 -17.86 77.89 16.40
CA GLU A 232 -17.05 78.71 17.31
C GLU A 232 -15.74 79.17 16.67
N ILE A 233 -15.01 78.27 16.00
CA ILE A 233 -13.79 78.63 15.27
C ILE A 233 -14.06 79.70 14.20
N LYS A 234 -15.23 79.65 13.55
CA LYS A 234 -15.63 80.69 12.60
C LYS A 234 -15.83 82.03 13.30
N GLY A 235 -16.52 82.04 14.44
CA GLY A 235 -16.68 83.24 15.27
C GLY A 235 -15.34 83.86 15.69
N TYR A 236 -14.42 83.05 16.24
CA TYR A 236 -13.09 83.54 16.61
C TYR A 236 -12.29 84.10 15.42
N LYS A 237 -12.46 83.55 14.22
CA LYS A 237 -11.81 84.13 13.02
C LYS A 237 -12.36 85.51 12.68
N GLU A 238 -13.67 85.70 12.79
CA GLU A 238 -14.32 86.99 12.57
C GLU A 238 -13.86 88.03 13.61
N ASP A 239 -13.78 87.64 14.89
CA ASP A 239 -13.25 88.48 15.97
C ASP A 239 -11.79 88.88 15.74
N ILE A 240 -10.94 87.95 15.31
CA ILE A 240 -9.54 88.23 14.98
C ILE A 240 -9.44 89.25 13.84
N GLU A 241 -10.26 89.13 12.79
CA GLU A 241 -10.25 90.10 11.69
C GLU A 241 -10.75 91.47 12.12
N GLN A 242 -11.74 91.54 13.01
CA GLN A 242 -12.20 92.79 13.59
C GLN A 242 -11.10 93.44 14.45
N GLY A 243 -10.46 92.67 15.33
CA GLY A 243 -9.35 93.16 16.16
C GLY A 243 -8.16 93.66 15.34
N LYS A 244 -7.86 93.04 14.19
CA LYS A 244 -6.82 93.54 13.25
C LYS A 244 -7.18 94.90 12.67
N LYS A 245 -8.45 95.15 12.32
CA LYS A 245 -8.91 96.44 11.80
C LYS A 245 -8.78 97.54 12.86
N GLU A 246 -9.22 97.26 14.08
CA GLU A 246 -9.10 98.19 15.21
C GLU A 246 -7.63 98.51 15.53
N LEU A 247 -6.75 97.51 15.52
CA LEU A 247 -5.31 97.70 15.70
C LEU A 247 -4.69 98.57 14.60
N ALA A 248 -5.14 98.42 13.34
CA ALA A 248 -4.68 99.24 12.23
C ALA A 248 -5.14 100.71 12.38
N GLU A 249 -6.34 100.91 12.89
CA GLU A 249 -6.88 102.24 13.16
C GLU A 249 -6.12 102.96 14.29
N GLU A 250 -5.80 102.25 15.38
CA GLU A 250 -4.99 102.82 16.46
C GLU A 250 -3.55 103.12 16.03
N ARG A 251 -2.94 102.27 15.19
CA ARG A 251 -1.62 102.58 14.60
C ARG A 251 -1.67 103.89 13.82
N ARG A 252 -2.72 104.12 13.04
CA ARG A 252 -2.93 105.38 12.31
C ARG A 252 -3.07 106.60 13.21
N LYS A 253 -3.76 106.47 14.35
CA LYS A 253 -3.86 107.55 15.35
C LYS A 253 -2.50 107.84 15.98
N THR A 254 -1.76 106.79 16.33
CA THR A 254 -0.42 106.89 16.92
C THR A 254 0.57 107.56 15.96
N GLU A 255 0.49 107.22 14.67
CA GLU A 255 1.33 107.80 13.63
C GLU A 255 1.08 109.30 13.46
N LYS A 256 -0.20 109.72 13.42
CA LYS A 256 -0.57 111.15 13.44
C LYS A 256 -0.11 111.87 14.71
N ALA A 257 -0.18 111.22 15.87
CA ALA A 257 0.30 111.81 17.12
C ALA A 257 1.82 111.99 17.12
N ASN A 258 2.57 111.03 16.55
CA ASN A 258 4.02 111.15 16.38
C ASN A 258 4.41 112.26 15.40
N GLU A 259 3.68 112.44 14.29
CA GLU A 259 3.87 113.59 13.39
C GLU A 259 3.61 114.93 14.09
N ALA A 260 2.59 115.01 14.93
CA ALA A 260 2.31 116.21 15.73
C ALA A 260 3.43 116.49 16.75
N LEU A 261 3.94 115.44 17.40
CA LEU A 261 5.05 115.53 18.34
C LEU A 261 6.35 115.97 17.66
N GLU A 262 6.63 115.51 16.43
CA GLU A 262 7.78 115.98 15.65
C GLU A 262 7.67 117.47 15.34
N LYS A 263 6.50 117.96 14.90
CA LYS A 263 6.28 119.39 14.67
C LYS A 263 6.49 120.21 15.93
N GLU A 264 6.06 119.71 17.08
CA GLU A 264 6.29 120.36 18.37
C GLU A 264 7.77 120.37 18.78
N ARG A 265 8.50 119.28 18.48
CA ARG A 265 9.96 119.22 18.66
C ARG A 265 10.68 120.22 17.77
N GLU A 266 10.27 120.39 16.50
CA GLU A 266 10.82 121.43 15.62
C GLU A 266 10.58 122.84 16.17
N VAL A 267 9.40 123.11 16.70
CA VAL A 267 9.10 124.41 17.36
C VAL A 267 9.97 124.60 18.61
N THR A 268 10.15 123.54 19.40
CA THR A 268 11.02 123.58 20.60
C THR A 268 12.48 123.77 20.22
N GLN A 269 12.93 123.17 19.11
CA GLN A 269 14.27 123.34 18.56
C GLN A 269 14.49 124.79 18.09
N ARG A 270 13.53 125.39 17.38
CA ARG A 270 13.58 126.81 16.97
C ARG A 270 13.60 127.75 18.17
N LEU A 271 12.80 127.48 19.20
CA LEU A 271 12.83 128.23 20.46
C LEU A 271 14.17 128.11 21.19
N LYS A 272 14.79 126.92 21.16
CA LYS A 272 16.14 126.73 21.71
C LYS A 272 17.17 127.51 20.91
N GLU A 273 17.14 127.47 19.59
CA GLU A 273 18.02 128.23 18.70
C GLU A 273 17.82 129.74 18.88
N GLU A 274 16.59 130.21 19.12
CA GLU A 274 16.28 131.62 19.40
C GLU A 274 16.77 132.05 20.79
N ILE A 275 16.62 131.20 21.81
CA ILE A 275 17.22 131.41 23.14
C ILE A 275 18.74 131.42 23.05
N GLU A 276 19.33 130.56 22.23
CA GLU A 276 20.76 130.46 22.01
C GLU A 276 21.28 131.67 21.23
N SER A 277 20.51 132.20 20.26
CA SER A 277 20.75 133.49 19.60
C SER A 277 20.69 134.66 20.58
N MET A 278 19.68 134.73 21.43
CA MET A 278 19.58 135.76 22.49
C MET A 278 20.71 135.63 23.51
N ARG A 279 21.15 134.42 23.83
CA ARG A 279 22.34 134.17 24.65
C ARG A 279 23.61 134.64 23.95
N LEU A 280 23.79 134.34 22.67
CA LEU A 280 24.92 134.81 21.85
C LEU A 280 24.93 136.34 21.70
N GLU A 281 23.77 136.99 21.71
CA GLU A 281 23.65 138.45 21.70
C GLU A 281 23.95 139.07 23.08
N MET A 282 23.49 138.44 24.16
CA MET A 282 23.89 138.76 25.54
C MET A 282 25.39 138.53 25.78
N ASP A 283 25.94 137.46 25.23
CA ASP A 283 27.36 137.13 25.27
C ASP A 283 28.16 138.04 24.34
N ARG A 284 27.62 138.52 23.21
CA ARG A 284 28.25 139.58 22.39
C ARG A 284 28.30 140.92 23.12
N LEU A 285 27.24 141.31 23.84
CA LEU A 285 27.23 142.51 24.68
C LEU A 285 28.19 142.38 25.87
N ARG A 286 28.33 141.15 26.42
CA ARG A 286 29.30 140.82 27.47
C ARG A 286 30.74 140.73 26.92
N GLU A 287 30.94 140.24 25.70
CA GLU A 287 32.22 140.22 24.98
C GLU A 287 32.60 141.60 24.44
N GLU A 288 31.68 142.53 24.19
CA GLU A 288 31.98 143.93 23.88
C GLU A 288 32.50 144.66 25.13
N MET A 289 31.97 144.28 26.30
CA MET A 289 32.47 144.67 27.62
C MET A 289 33.82 143.99 27.94
N GLU A 290 33.99 142.70 27.63
CA GLU A 290 35.25 141.96 27.85
C GLU A 290 36.32 142.26 26.78
N ARG A 291 35.99 142.68 25.55
CA ARG A 291 36.95 143.20 24.55
C ARG A 291 37.47 144.59 24.93
N ARG A 292 36.80 145.31 25.84
CA ARG A 292 37.41 146.43 26.57
C ARG A 292 38.42 145.96 27.63
N GLU A 293 38.25 144.76 28.20
CA GLU A 293 39.18 144.14 29.19
C GLU A 293 40.29 143.28 28.57
N LYS A 294 40.10 142.60 27.44
CA LYS A 294 41.05 141.67 26.80
C LYS A 294 41.80 142.28 25.60
N LYS A 295 41.91 143.61 25.60
CA LYS A 295 43.20 144.26 25.31
C LYS A 295 44.30 143.85 26.31
N VAL A 296 43.96 143.14 27.39
CA VAL A 296 44.88 142.55 28.38
C VAL A 296 45.29 141.09 28.04
N ASP A 297 44.68 140.43 27.05
CA ASP A 297 44.85 139.00 26.72
C ASP A 297 46.18 138.60 26.06
N GLU A 298 47.22 139.43 26.02
CA GLU A 298 48.35 139.15 25.14
C GLU A 298 49.38 138.13 25.64
N ARG A 299 49.23 137.47 26.81
CA ARG A 299 50.41 136.82 27.42
C ARG A 299 50.49 135.32 27.60
N GLU A 300 49.44 134.52 27.76
CA GLU A 300 49.68 133.18 28.35
C GLU A 300 49.06 132.00 27.59
N LYS A 301 49.49 131.89 26.34
CA LYS A 301 49.59 130.62 25.62
C LYS A 301 50.34 129.55 26.42
N ALA A 302 49.99 128.31 26.09
CA ALA A 302 50.73 127.07 26.30
C ALA A 302 50.36 126.32 27.57
N VAL A 303 49.82 125.11 27.40
CA VAL A 303 50.33 123.86 28.01
C VAL A 303 49.36 122.69 27.73
N GLU A 304 49.69 121.87 26.73
CA GLU A 304 49.68 120.39 26.86
C GLU A 304 48.35 119.71 27.23
N SER A 305 47.60 119.13 26.29
CA SER A 305 47.93 117.92 25.52
C SER A 305 48.42 116.74 26.36
N ARG A 306 47.65 115.63 26.25
CA ARG A 306 48.12 114.24 26.01
C ARG A 306 47.99 113.26 27.18
N GLU A 307 47.65 112.01 26.85
CA GLU A 307 47.69 110.78 27.69
C GLU A 307 46.35 110.40 28.35
N GLN A 308 45.63 109.32 28.04
CA GLN A 308 46.05 107.95 27.79
C GLN A 308 44.78 107.16 27.44
N GLN A 309 44.58 106.95 26.14
CA GLN A 309 43.67 105.96 25.61
C GLN A 309 44.54 104.79 25.13
N VAL A 310 44.05 103.55 25.25
CA VAL A 310 44.63 102.32 24.71
C VAL A 310 45.66 101.62 25.61
N LYS A 311 45.21 100.57 26.32
CA LYS A 311 45.83 99.22 26.22
C LYS A 311 45.11 98.17 27.09
N ARG A 312 44.84 97.01 26.45
CA ARG A 312 44.62 95.65 27.01
C ARG A 312 43.19 95.10 27.01
N ARG A 313 42.77 94.75 25.80
CA ARG A 313 42.07 93.50 25.47
C ARG A 313 43.07 92.34 25.55
N GLU A 314 42.98 91.45 26.53
CA GLU A 314 44.06 90.46 26.72
C GLU A 314 43.71 89.05 27.29
N ASN A 315 42.49 88.50 27.33
CA ASN A 315 42.31 87.04 27.69
C ASN A 315 40.99 86.43 27.11
N GLU A 316 41.03 85.61 26.05
CA GLU A 316 41.15 84.11 26.00
C GLU A 316 39.77 83.40 26.16
N VAL A 317 39.15 82.64 25.24
CA VAL A 317 39.45 81.90 23.98
C VAL A 317 40.34 80.66 24.09
N GLY A 318 39.94 79.67 24.90
CA GLY A 318 40.49 78.33 24.72
C GLY A 318 39.83 77.26 25.57
N GLN A 319 38.86 76.49 25.02
CA GLN A 319 38.58 75.10 25.44
C GLN A 319 37.43 74.35 24.71
N ARG A 320 37.31 74.37 23.37
CA ARG A 320 36.27 73.55 22.71
C ARG A 320 36.57 72.87 21.35
N GLU A 321 37.81 72.47 21.05
CA GLU A 321 38.06 71.67 19.82
C GLU A 321 39.17 70.63 20.04
N SER A 322 38.82 69.35 20.27
CA SER A 322 39.65 68.18 19.89
C SER A 322 38.97 66.84 20.28
N ASN A 323 38.90 65.92 19.30
CA ASN A 323 38.75 64.45 19.41
C ASN A 323 37.38 63.78 19.17
N VAL A 324 37.00 63.75 17.88
CA VAL A 324 36.23 62.66 17.24
C VAL A 324 37.18 62.00 16.21
N GLY A 325 37.59 60.74 16.44
CA GLY A 325 38.58 60.11 15.52
C GLY A 325 39.04 58.68 15.82
N VAL A 326 38.28 57.84 16.55
CA VAL A 326 38.66 56.43 16.77
C VAL A 326 37.43 55.51 16.76
N ARG A 327 36.86 55.25 15.57
CA ARG A 327 35.83 54.21 15.40
C ARG A 327 35.86 53.48 14.05
N GLU A 328 37.00 53.43 13.35
CA GLU A 328 37.10 52.82 12.00
C GLU A 328 38.15 51.70 11.83
N THR A 329 38.69 51.11 12.90
CA THR A 329 39.77 50.10 12.79
C THR A 329 39.46 48.75 13.47
N LYS A 330 38.24 48.22 13.29
CA LYS A 330 37.86 46.87 13.79
C LYS A 330 37.07 45.98 12.83
N LEU A 331 37.08 46.28 11.51
CA LEU A 331 36.37 45.47 10.49
C LEU A 331 37.27 44.84 9.41
N ALA A 332 38.60 45.01 9.51
CA ALA A 332 39.54 44.54 8.48
C ALA A 332 40.23 43.19 8.77
N SER A 333 40.25 42.70 10.02
CA SER A 333 41.02 41.48 10.37
C SER A 333 40.22 40.16 10.41
N LYS A 334 38.95 40.15 9.93
CA LYS A 334 38.06 38.97 9.99
C LYS A 334 37.68 38.41 8.61
N LYS A 335 38.19 39.00 7.52
CA LYS A 335 37.86 38.64 6.12
C LYS A 335 38.90 37.73 5.44
N ASP A 336 40.13 37.69 5.96
CA ASP A 336 41.22 36.92 5.33
C ASP A 336 41.35 35.47 5.87
N ALA A 337 40.91 35.21 7.12
CA ALA A 337 40.94 33.85 7.70
C ALA A 337 39.90 32.87 7.11
N LEU A 338 38.89 33.34 6.36
CA LEU A 338 37.84 32.51 5.76
C LEU A 338 38.17 32.05 4.32
N ARG A 339 39.18 32.67 3.67
CA ARG A 339 39.57 32.34 2.29
C ARG A 339 40.58 31.19 2.20
N GLU A 340 41.40 30.96 3.23
CA GLU A 340 42.35 29.84 3.28
C GLU A 340 41.69 28.50 3.66
N ALA A 341 40.69 28.49 4.54
CA ALA A 341 39.99 27.26 4.95
C ALA A 341 39.15 26.62 3.81
N LYS A 342 38.70 27.40 2.82
CA LYS A 342 37.92 26.90 1.66
C LYS A 342 38.78 26.28 0.55
N ARG A 343 40.08 26.59 0.46
CA ARG A 343 40.99 25.99 -0.53
C ARG A 343 41.49 24.60 -0.10
N ALA A 344 41.72 24.37 1.20
CA ALA A 344 42.20 23.09 1.74
C ALA A 344 41.16 21.95 1.81
N HIS A 345 39.87 22.25 1.57
CA HIS A 345 38.79 21.25 1.52
C HIS A 345 38.50 20.78 0.08
N LYS A 346 38.75 21.63 -0.92
CA LYS A 346 38.50 21.33 -2.34
C LYS A 346 39.55 20.39 -2.94
N GLU A 347 40.79 20.43 -2.44
CA GLU A 347 41.89 19.58 -2.94
C GLU A 347 41.84 18.13 -2.40
N ARG A 348 41.30 17.93 -1.18
CA ARG A 348 41.10 16.59 -0.58
C ARG A 348 39.98 15.77 -1.24
N ILE A 349 38.99 16.44 -1.83
CA ILE A 349 37.89 15.78 -2.55
C ILE A 349 38.36 15.27 -3.92
N ARG A 350 39.31 15.97 -4.57
CA ARG A 350 39.87 15.60 -5.88
C ARG A 350 40.81 14.37 -5.81
N GLN A 351 41.62 14.28 -4.76
CA GLN A 351 42.54 13.13 -4.56
C GLN A 351 41.79 11.83 -4.24
N HIS A 352 40.63 11.90 -3.57
CA HIS A 352 39.85 10.71 -3.21
C HIS A 352 38.94 10.19 -4.35
N SER A 353 38.58 11.04 -5.32
CA SER A 353 37.85 10.62 -6.53
C SER A 353 38.74 9.90 -7.55
N GLU A 354 40.03 10.24 -7.60
CA GLU A 354 41.00 9.63 -8.53
C GLU A 354 41.46 8.23 -8.06
N GLU A 355 41.46 7.95 -6.75
CA GLU A 355 41.73 6.60 -6.22
C GLU A 355 40.56 5.62 -6.40
N ARG A 356 39.31 6.08 -6.32
CA ARG A 356 38.12 5.24 -6.59
C ARG A 356 38.00 4.82 -8.05
N GLN A 357 38.35 5.69 -9.00
CA GLN A 357 38.33 5.34 -10.43
C GLN A 357 39.36 4.25 -10.77
N ARG A 358 40.52 4.23 -10.11
CA ARG A 358 41.56 3.19 -10.32
C ARG A 358 41.16 1.83 -9.74
N HIS A 359 40.43 1.81 -8.63
CA HIS A 359 39.92 0.58 -8.02
C HIS A 359 38.74 -0.04 -8.81
N GLU A 360 37.91 0.79 -9.44
CA GLU A 360 36.80 0.38 -10.31
C GLU A 360 37.30 -0.21 -11.66
N GLU A 361 38.36 0.36 -12.23
CA GLU A 361 38.99 -0.17 -13.46
C GLU A 361 39.72 -1.51 -13.23
N ASP A 362 40.33 -1.72 -12.05
CA ASP A 362 40.97 -2.99 -11.69
C ASP A 362 39.94 -4.11 -11.40
N PHE A 363 38.75 -3.76 -10.87
CA PHE A 363 37.64 -4.71 -10.71
C PHE A 363 37.08 -5.16 -12.06
N ARG A 364 36.85 -4.24 -13.01
CA ARG A 364 36.42 -4.57 -14.38
C ARG A 364 37.44 -5.40 -15.15
N ARG A 365 38.74 -5.18 -14.92
CA ARG A 365 39.81 -6.02 -15.52
C ARG A 365 39.84 -7.45 -14.96
N ARG A 366 39.54 -7.64 -13.68
CA ARG A 366 39.42 -8.98 -13.06
C ARG A 366 38.16 -9.73 -13.51
N GLU A 367 37.06 -9.01 -13.74
CA GLU A 367 35.80 -9.58 -14.25
C GLU A 367 35.91 -9.98 -15.73
N ALA A 368 36.60 -9.18 -16.55
CA ALA A 368 36.86 -9.48 -17.97
C ALA A 368 37.84 -10.66 -18.20
N ALA A 369 38.67 -11.01 -17.21
CA ALA A 369 39.60 -12.13 -17.29
C ALA A 369 38.93 -13.51 -17.08
N ILE A 370 37.78 -13.55 -16.39
CA ILE A 370 37.04 -14.80 -16.11
C ILE A 370 36.18 -15.22 -17.32
N LEU A 371 35.78 -14.28 -18.18
CA LEU A 371 34.92 -14.53 -19.35
C LEU A 371 35.66 -15.00 -20.61
N ARG A 372 36.99 -15.13 -20.60
CA ARG A 372 37.80 -15.51 -21.79
C ARG A 372 38.04 -17.02 -21.96
N ARG A 373 37.40 -17.87 -21.16
CA ARG A 373 37.48 -19.34 -21.31
C ARG A 373 36.14 -20.01 -21.06
N ARG A 374 35.21 -19.87 -22.01
CA ARG A 374 34.16 -20.86 -22.30
C ARG A 374 33.45 -20.47 -23.58
N ASP A 375 33.21 -21.47 -24.42
CA ASP A 375 32.43 -21.37 -25.66
C ASP A 375 31.07 -20.68 -25.42
N PRO A 376 30.45 -20.09 -26.46
CA PRO A 376 29.18 -19.40 -26.33
C PRO A 376 28.07 -20.39 -25.96
N GLU A 377 27.85 -20.59 -24.66
CA GLU A 377 26.61 -21.19 -24.15
C GLU A 377 25.44 -20.23 -24.46
N ASP A 378 24.30 -20.81 -24.84
CA ASP A 378 23.05 -20.08 -25.06
C ASP A 378 22.74 -19.14 -23.87
N PRO A 379 22.63 -17.80 -24.10
CA PRO A 379 22.36 -16.83 -23.05
C PRO A 379 21.13 -17.13 -22.20
N GLN A 380 20.10 -17.75 -22.80
CA GLN A 380 18.86 -18.10 -22.10
C GLN A 380 19.10 -19.27 -21.14
N LEU A 381 19.88 -20.27 -21.56
CA LEU A 381 20.23 -21.44 -20.76
C LEU A 381 21.20 -21.06 -19.61
N VAL A 382 22.08 -20.08 -19.83
CA VAL A 382 22.91 -19.48 -18.78
C VAL A 382 22.07 -18.73 -17.75
N ALA A 383 21.07 -17.96 -18.20
CA ALA A 383 20.15 -17.24 -17.31
C ALA A 383 19.30 -18.21 -16.47
N GLN A 384 18.75 -19.26 -17.09
CA GLN A 384 18.00 -20.34 -16.42
C GLN A 384 18.84 -21.04 -15.35
N ARG A 385 20.07 -21.48 -15.69
CA ARG A 385 20.98 -22.12 -14.73
C ARG A 385 21.31 -21.20 -13.55
N LYS A 386 21.56 -19.91 -13.81
CA LYS A 386 21.80 -18.92 -12.75
C LYS A 386 20.56 -18.72 -11.87
N ALA A 387 19.36 -18.73 -12.44
CA ALA A 387 18.12 -18.63 -11.70
C ALA A 387 17.91 -19.85 -10.78
N ILE A 388 18.06 -21.07 -11.32
CA ILE A 388 18.00 -22.31 -10.53
C ILE A 388 19.03 -22.27 -9.39
N ALA A 389 20.29 -21.92 -9.68
CA ALA A 389 21.34 -21.87 -8.67
C ALA A 389 21.01 -20.86 -7.53
N LYS A 390 20.48 -19.68 -7.87
CA LYS A 390 20.07 -18.69 -6.87
C LYS A 390 18.88 -19.16 -6.03
N LEU A 391 17.88 -19.77 -6.66
CA LEU A 391 16.71 -20.31 -5.95
C LEU A 391 17.10 -21.46 -5.03
N LYS A 392 17.94 -22.39 -5.49
CA LYS A 392 18.50 -23.48 -4.67
C LYS A 392 19.34 -22.96 -3.51
N ALA A 393 20.17 -21.94 -3.74
CA ALA A 393 20.96 -21.31 -2.67
C ALA A 393 20.06 -20.71 -1.58
N ARG A 394 18.99 -20.00 -1.97
CA ARG A 394 18.00 -19.45 -1.04
C ARG A 394 17.29 -20.55 -0.25
N ILE A 395 16.87 -21.63 -0.91
CA ILE A 395 16.24 -22.78 -0.27
C ILE A 395 17.20 -23.47 0.69
N GLY A 396 18.46 -23.67 0.28
CA GLY A 396 19.47 -24.39 1.06
C GLY A 396 19.82 -23.74 2.40
N VAL A 397 19.60 -22.43 2.55
CA VAL A 397 19.81 -21.72 3.83
C VAL A 397 18.52 -21.48 4.60
N SER A 398 17.36 -21.57 3.96
CA SER A 398 16.06 -21.26 4.58
C SER A 398 15.76 -22.14 5.81
N LYS A 399 15.16 -21.52 6.83
CA LYS A 399 14.56 -22.17 8.01
C LYS A 399 13.04 -22.00 8.07
N ASP A 400 12.45 -21.39 7.04
CA ASP A 400 11.02 -21.22 6.92
C ASP A 400 10.36 -22.53 6.46
N ASP A 401 9.85 -23.29 7.43
CA ASP A 401 9.14 -24.54 7.15
C ASP A 401 7.93 -24.32 6.21
N VAL A 402 7.24 -23.17 6.28
CA VAL A 402 6.05 -22.91 5.45
C VAL A 402 6.46 -22.73 3.99
N LEU A 403 7.44 -21.86 3.73
CA LEU A 403 8.04 -21.70 2.40
C LEU A 403 8.52 -23.04 1.85
N LEU A 404 9.29 -23.80 2.62
CA LEU A 404 9.86 -25.07 2.17
C LEU A 404 8.78 -26.12 1.88
N ILE A 405 7.73 -26.21 2.71
CA ILE A 405 6.60 -27.12 2.49
C ILE A 405 5.83 -26.75 1.23
N ASN A 406 5.59 -25.45 1.00
CA ASN A 406 4.87 -24.96 -0.17
C ASN A 406 5.68 -25.17 -1.45
N VAL A 407 6.98 -24.85 -1.43
CA VAL A 407 7.88 -25.10 -2.57
C VAL A 407 7.99 -26.58 -2.89
N ARG A 408 8.09 -27.45 -1.88
CA ARG A 408 8.09 -28.90 -2.06
C ARG A 408 6.80 -29.42 -2.71
N ARG A 409 5.66 -28.76 -2.44
CA ARG A 409 4.33 -29.13 -2.96
C ARG A 409 4.01 -28.49 -4.31
N ALA A 410 4.91 -27.67 -4.86
CA ALA A 410 4.69 -27.02 -6.14
C ALA A 410 4.53 -28.07 -7.25
N GLU A 411 3.45 -27.97 -8.01
CA GLU A 411 3.15 -28.80 -9.19
C GLU A 411 3.53 -28.08 -10.49
N ASN A 412 3.82 -26.78 -10.42
CA ASN A 412 4.24 -25.97 -11.56
C ASN A 412 5.05 -24.73 -11.12
N ASN A 413 5.60 -23.98 -12.09
CA ASN A 413 6.37 -22.76 -11.82
C ASN A 413 5.54 -21.64 -11.16
N ASN A 414 4.23 -21.55 -11.38
CA ASN A 414 3.42 -20.52 -10.72
C ASN A 414 3.27 -20.80 -9.23
N ASP A 415 3.15 -22.05 -8.82
CA ASP A 415 3.09 -22.44 -7.40
C ASP A 415 4.37 -22.02 -6.65
N LEU A 416 5.53 -21.99 -7.32
CA LEU A 416 6.76 -21.44 -6.73
C LEU A 416 6.66 -19.94 -6.44
N ILE A 417 5.97 -19.19 -7.30
CA ILE A 417 5.71 -17.76 -7.09
C ILE A 417 4.73 -17.61 -5.92
N GLU A 418 3.67 -18.41 -5.89
CA GLU A 418 2.69 -18.42 -4.80
C GLU A 418 3.30 -18.83 -3.46
N ALA A 419 4.31 -19.69 -3.48
CA ALA A 419 5.09 -20.05 -2.30
C ALA A 419 6.00 -18.92 -1.79
N GLY A 420 6.18 -17.83 -2.56
CA GLY A 420 7.00 -16.67 -2.16
C GLY A 420 8.41 -16.64 -2.76
N LEU A 421 8.69 -17.44 -3.80
CA LEU A 421 9.94 -17.32 -4.56
C LEU A 421 9.90 -16.14 -5.55
N ASN A 422 11.07 -15.58 -5.85
CA ASN A 422 11.17 -14.36 -6.66
C ASN A 422 10.64 -14.61 -8.08
N ARG A 423 9.57 -13.89 -8.46
CA ARG A 423 8.89 -14.03 -9.75
C ARG A 423 9.82 -13.86 -10.96
N ARG A 424 10.81 -12.97 -10.91
CA ARG A 424 11.77 -12.78 -12.01
C ARG A 424 12.65 -14.00 -12.19
N LEU A 425 13.16 -14.57 -11.09
CA LEU A 425 13.95 -15.79 -11.16
C LEU A 425 13.10 -16.97 -11.63
N VAL A 426 11.86 -17.08 -11.15
CA VAL A 426 10.94 -18.15 -11.55
C VAL A 426 10.53 -18.02 -13.02
N SER A 427 10.38 -16.80 -13.56
CA SER A 427 10.08 -16.59 -14.98
C SER A 427 11.20 -17.02 -15.95
N LEU A 428 12.42 -17.23 -15.44
CA LEU A 428 13.56 -17.73 -16.21
C LEU A 428 13.66 -19.26 -16.21
N LEU A 429 12.77 -19.95 -15.49
CA LEU A 429 12.75 -21.40 -15.38
C LEU A 429 12.07 -22.04 -16.60
N GLY A 430 12.58 -23.20 -17.02
CA GLY A 430 11.89 -24.10 -17.93
C GLY A 430 10.67 -24.75 -17.27
N THR A 431 9.80 -25.34 -18.09
CA THR A 431 8.48 -25.88 -17.65
C THR A 431 8.57 -26.85 -16.47
N ASN A 432 9.64 -27.66 -16.40
CA ASN A 432 9.81 -28.70 -15.38
C ASN A 432 10.90 -28.38 -14.34
N ASP A 433 11.51 -27.19 -14.38
CA ASP A 433 12.58 -26.85 -13.44
C ASP A 433 12.06 -26.72 -11.99
N TYR A 434 10.75 -26.50 -11.79
CA TYR A 434 10.15 -26.48 -10.47
C TYR A 434 10.41 -27.75 -9.67
N LEU A 435 10.51 -28.92 -10.33
CA LEU A 435 10.86 -30.19 -9.69
C LEU A 435 12.22 -30.09 -9.01
N THR A 436 13.22 -29.50 -9.67
CA THR A 436 14.56 -29.36 -9.10
C THR A 436 14.60 -28.44 -7.88
N ILE A 437 13.69 -27.46 -7.83
CA ILE A 437 13.53 -26.51 -6.73
C ILE A 437 12.76 -27.17 -5.58
N ALA A 438 11.72 -27.96 -5.89
CA ALA A 438 10.96 -28.76 -4.93
C ALA A 438 11.84 -29.82 -4.25
N ASP A 439 12.69 -30.51 -5.01
CA ASP A 439 13.66 -31.49 -4.49
C ASP A 439 14.63 -30.83 -3.50
N ALA A 440 15.17 -29.65 -3.84
CA ALA A 440 16.04 -28.89 -2.94
C ALA A 440 15.33 -28.50 -1.63
N ALA A 441 14.02 -28.24 -1.69
CA ALA A 441 13.23 -27.92 -0.50
C ALA A 441 12.96 -29.15 0.37
N ASP A 442 12.74 -30.33 -0.23
CA ASP A 442 12.58 -31.58 0.51
C ASP A 442 13.89 -32.03 1.19
N GLU A 443 15.01 -31.92 0.47
CA GLU A 443 16.35 -32.14 1.02
C GLU A 443 16.60 -31.24 2.23
N ARG A 444 16.29 -29.94 2.10
CA ARG A 444 16.44 -28.97 3.19
C ARG A 444 15.55 -29.29 4.38
N LEU A 445 14.28 -29.63 4.16
CA LEU A 445 13.35 -30.02 5.24
C LEU A 445 13.85 -31.25 6.00
N THR A 446 14.38 -32.23 5.28
CA THR A 446 14.96 -33.43 5.88
C THR A 446 16.19 -33.09 6.72
N ALA A 447 17.09 -32.25 6.20
CA ALA A 447 18.26 -31.78 6.94
C ALA A 447 17.88 -31.01 8.21
N LEU A 448 16.88 -30.12 8.15
CA LEU A 448 16.38 -29.39 9.32
C LEU A 448 15.79 -30.33 10.38
N ARG A 449 14.99 -31.33 9.97
CA ARG A 449 14.44 -32.33 10.90
C ARG A 449 15.55 -33.11 11.62
N GLN A 450 16.58 -33.52 10.90
CA GLN A 450 17.73 -34.23 11.49
C GLN A 450 18.50 -33.32 12.47
N ALA A 451 18.77 -32.07 12.09
CA ALA A 451 19.45 -31.10 12.95
C ALA A 451 18.65 -30.83 14.24
N ARG A 452 17.33 -30.65 14.15
CA ARG A 452 16.42 -30.47 15.29
C ARG A 452 16.46 -31.68 16.22
N LEU A 453 16.38 -32.91 15.67
CA LEU A 453 16.44 -34.14 16.44
C LEU A 453 17.80 -34.29 17.15
N GLN A 454 18.90 -34.00 16.46
CA GLN A 454 20.23 -34.06 17.04
C GLN A 454 20.40 -33.06 18.19
N LYS A 455 19.95 -31.81 18.01
CA LYS A 455 19.98 -30.78 19.07
C LYS A 455 19.15 -31.23 20.27
N LYS A 456 17.97 -31.79 20.04
CA LYS A 456 17.11 -32.36 21.07
C LYS A 456 17.77 -33.49 21.85
N THR A 457 18.42 -34.44 21.17
CA THR A 457 19.18 -35.53 21.82
C THR A 457 20.32 -34.97 22.68
N ASN A 458 21.05 -33.96 22.19
CA ASN A 458 22.12 -33.32 22.96
C ASN A 458 21.60 -32.60 24.21
N LEU A 459 20.40 -31.99 24.14
CA LEU A 459 19.74 -31.33 25.26
C LEU A 459 19.18 -32.32 26.29
N LEU A 460 18.80 -33.53 25.88
CA LEU A 460 18.38 -34.61 26.79
C LEU A 460 19.59 -35.30 27.46
N GLY A 461 20.78 -35.22 26.87
CA GLY A 461 22.01 -35.81 27.38
C GLY A 461 22.80 -34.92 28.35
N ALA A 462 23.99 -35.40 28.75
CA ALA A 462 24.89 -34.70 29.67
C ALA A 462 25.48 -33.39 29.11
N ASN A 463 25.41 -33.17 27.79
CA ASN A 463 25.97 -32.00 27.11
C ASN A 463 25.06 -30.76 27.12
N TYR A 464 23.89 -30.83 27.77
CA TYR A 464 22.86 -29.79 27.68
C TYR A 464 23.38 -28.38 28.03
N GLN A 465 24.23 -28.25 29.06
CA GLN A 465 24.76 -26.94 29.47
C GLN A 465 25.61 -26.27 28.40
N ARG A 466 26.42 -27.05 27.66
CA ARG A 466 27.25 -26.51 26.58
C ARG A 466 26.40 -25.97 25.43
N ILE A 467 25.35 -26.70 25.06
CA ILE A 467 24.41 -26.29 24.01
C ILE A 467 23.66 -25.02 24.43
N LEU A 468 23.09 -24.99 25.64
CA LEU A 468 22.35 -23.83 26.12
C LEU A 468 23.24 -22.59 26.33
N ASN A 469 24.50 -22.76 26.72
CA ASN A 469 25.44 -21.64 26.84
C ASN A 469 25.81 -21.04 25.48
N HIS A 470 26.03 -21.87 24.46
CA HIS A 470 26.26 -21.40 23.10
C HIS A 470 25.04 -20.59 22.59
N ASP A 471 23.84 -21.12 22.76
CA ASP A 471 22.61 -20.43 22.34
C ASP A 471 22.40 -19.12 23.13
N LYS A 472 22.86 -19.06 24.39
CA LYS A 472 22.75 -17.85 25.22
C LYS A 472 23.56 -16.67 24.69
N ASP A 473 24.73 -16.91 24.10
CA ASP A 473 25.54 -15.86 23.49
C ASP A 473 24.87 -15.30 22.24
N GLU A 474 24.33 -16.17 21.37
CA GLU A 474 23.55 -15.76 20.20
C GLU A 474 22.29 -14.96 20.59
N LEU A 475 21.58 -15.40 21.62
CA LEU A 475 20.41 -14.70 22.15
C LEU A 475 20.74 -13.33 22.74
N ARG A 476 21.96 -13.11 23.22
CA ARG A 476 22.39 -11.82 23.75
C ARG A 476 22.48 -10.76 22.65
N ASP A 477 23.00 -11.14 21.49
CA ASP A 477 23.12 -10.23 20.35
C ASP A 477 21.73 -9.96 19.75
N ILE A 478 20.90 -11.00 19.61
CA ILE A 478 19.48 -10.86 19.21
C ILE A 478 18.75 -9.88 20.13
N TYR A 479 18.92 -10.01 21.45
CA TYR A 479 18.32 -9.11 22.43
C TYR A 479 18.74 -7.65 22.23
N ASN A 480 20.02 -7.41 21.98
CA ASN A 480 20.54 -6.06 21.77
C ASN A 480 19.94 -5.44 20.50
N HIS A 481 19.90 -6.20 19.40
CA HIS A 481 19.29 -5.73 18.15
C HIS A 481 17.79 -5.44 18.32
N LEU A 482 17.03 -6.35 18.94
CA LEU A 482 15.59 -6.14 19.19
C LEU A 482 15.35 -4.94 20.09
N LYS A 483 16.17 -4.75 21.13
CA LYS A 483 16.10 -3.57 22.00
C LYS A 483 16.40 -2.29 21.23
N ASN A 484 17.36 -2.31 20.32
CA ASN A 484 17.71 -1.16 19.48
C ASN A 484 16.57 -0.82 18.51
N ILE A 485 15.96 -1.82 17.86
CA ILE A 485 14.77 -1.66 17.01
C ILE A 485 13.61 -1.07 17.82
N THR A 486 13.20 -1.70 18.92
CA THR A 486 12.12 -1.18 19.76
C THR A 486 12.42 0.23 20.29
N THR A 487 13.68 0.59 20.52
CA THR A 487 14.07 1.96 20.92
C THR A 487 13.93 2.95 19.76
N LEU A 488 14.29 2.55 18.55
CA LEU A 488 14.08 3.31 17.31
C LEU A 488 12.58 3.58 17.11
N ASP A 489 11.73 2.59 17.40
CA ASP A 489 10.30 2.62 17.09
C ASP A 489 9.47 3.51 18.03
N LYS A 490 9.90 3.70 19.29
CA LYS A 490 9.16 4.45 20.31
C LYS A 490 8.65 5.82 19.87
N GLY A 491 9.38 6.50 18.97
CA GLY A 491 9.03 7.83 18.48
C GLY A 491 8.26 7.85 17.14
N ILE A 492 8.04 6.70 16.51
CA ILE A 492 7.52 6.61 15.13
C ILE A 492 6.44 5.54 14.92
N GLN A 493 6.07 4.77 15.95
CA GLN A 493 5.05 3.71 15.83
C GLN A 493 3.71 4.23 15.29
N SER A 494 3.30 5.43 15.67
CA SER A 494 2.02 6.00 15.21
C SER A 494 2.07 6.36 13.73
N GLU A 495 3.21 6.89 13.28
CA GLU A 495 3.50 7.28 11.92
C GLU A 495 3.60 6.04 11.01
N LEU A 496 4.30 4.99 11.43
CA LEU A 496 4.38 3.73 10.70
C LEU A 496 2.99 3.08 10.53
N LYS A 497 2.18 3.04 11.60
CA LYS A 497 0.80 2.52 11.55
C LYS A 497 -0.10 3.38 10.66
N TYR A 498 0.04 4.70 10.71
CA TYR A 498 -0.69 5.63 9.86
C TYR A 498 -0.36 5.40 8.38
N LEU A 499 0.93 5.35 8.04
CA LEU A 499 1.39 5.11 6.68
C LEU A 499 0.91 3.75 6.15
N ALA A 500 1.04 2.69 6.96
CA ALA A 500 0.56 1.34 6.62
C ALA A 500 -0.95 1.24 6.37
N LYS A 501 -1.76 2.07 7.03
CA LYS A 501 -3.23 2.10 6.86
C LYS A 501 -3.67 3.05 5.75
N THR A 502 -2.81 3.97 5.35
CA THR A 502 -3.12 4.98 4.33
C THR A 502 -3.35 4.28 3.00
N SER A 503 -4.47 4.56 2.34
CA SER A 503 -4.76 3.98 1.02
C SER A 503 -3.65 4.32 0.03
N PRO A 504 -3.17 3.35 -0.78
CA PRO A 504 -2.10 3.57 -1.76
C PRO A 504 -2.36 4.76 -2.69
N ILE A 505 -3.62 5.05 -2.99
CA ILE A 505 -4.04 6.17 -3.84
C ILE A 505 -3.58 7.54 -3.31
N HIS A 506 -3.51 7.71 -1.99
CA HIS A 506 -3.08 8.97 -1.36
C HIS A 506 -1.58 9.20 -1.46
N TRP A 507 -0.79 8.17 -1.73
CA TRP A 507 0.66 8.29 -1.94
C TRP A 507 1.01 8.92 -3.29
N PHE A 508 0.06 8.95 -4.24
CA PHE A 508 0.27 9.41 -5.61
C PHE A 508 -0.41 10.73 -5.96
N ASN A 509 -1.19 11.34 -5.06
CA ASN A 509 -2.04 12.50 -5.36
C ASN A 509 -3.05 12.18 -6.49
N PRO A 510 -4.30 11.79 -6.16
CA PRO A 510 -5.21 11.18 -7.12
C PRO A 510 -5.99 12.16 -8.02
N GLY A 511 -5.34 13.23 -8.47
CA GLY A 511 -6.04 14.26 -9.24
C GLY A 511 -6.07 14.03 -10.73
N PHE A 512 -4.91 13.86 -11.35
CA PHE A 512 -4.68 13.70 -12.80
C PHE A 512 -3.22 13.23 -12.99
N GLN A 513 -2.92 12.64 -14.15
CA GLN A 513 -1.61 12.07 -14.46
C GLN A 513 -0.45 13.06 -14.25
N ALA A 514 -0.58 14.30 -14.70
CA ALA A 514 0.47 15.32 -14.57
C ALA A 514 0.74 15.72 -13.10
N ALA A 515 -0.33 15.88 -12.30
CA ALA A 515 -0.22 16.19 -10.87
C ALA A 515 0.36 15.01 -10.06
N ALA A 516 0.02 13.77 -10.45
CA ALA A 516 0.58 12.57 -9.87
C ALA A 516 2.07 12.41 -10.20
N LYS A 517 2.47 12.70 -11.45
CA LYS A 517 3.87 12.71 -11.89
C LYS A 517 4.70 13.75 -11.11
N LYS A 518 4.25 15.01 -11.04
CA LYS A 518 4.93 16.08 -10.28
C LYS A 518 5.12 15.70 -8.80
N HIS A 519 4.10 15.11 -8.18
CA HIS A 519 4.18 14.67 -6.78
C HIS A 519 5.08 13.45 -6.60
N ALA A 520 5.01 12.48 -7.51
CA ALA A 520 5.88 11.31 -7.55
C ALA A 520 7.35 11.72 -7.69
N GLU A 521 7.66 12.72 -8.52
CA GLU A 521 9.00 13.30 -8.63
C GLU A 521 9.49 13.94 -7.34
N GLU A 522 8.64 14.75 -6.68
CA GLU A 522 8.96 15.40 -5.39
C GLU A 522 9.21 14.37 -4.28
N MET A 523 8.34 13.37 -4.14
CA MET A 523 8.34 12.48 -2.99
C MET A 523 9.13 11.18 -3.19
N ALA A 524 9.46 10.80 -4.43
CA ALA A 524 10.28 9.62 -4.73
C ALA A 524 11.52 9.44 -3.83
N PRO A 525 12.40 10.45 -3.63
CA PRO A 525 13.58 10.27 -2.79
C PRO A 525 13.24 10.02 -1.31
N HIS A 526 12.12 10.57 -0.83
CA HIS A 526 11.65 10.38 0.53
C HIS A 526 11.07 8.98 0.74
N TYR A 527 10.24 8.52 -0.20
CA TYR A 527 9.68 7.17 -0.17
C TYR A 527 10.75 6.09 -0.34
N ALA A 528 11.73 6.30 -1.22
CA ALA A 528 12.85 5.37 -1.37
C ALA A 528 13.65 5.23 -0.07
N LYS A 529 13.93 6.34 0.64
CA LYS A 529 14.60 6.29 1.95
C LYS A 529 13.76 5.60 3.01
N LEU A 530 12.46 5.90 3.09
CA LEU A 530 11.54 5.22 4.01
C LEU A 530 11.58 3.72 3.76
N ALA A 531 11.46 3.33 2.50
CA ALA A 531 11.45 1.93 2.10
C ALA A 531 12.76 1.20 2.37
N ASP A 532 13.90 1.86 2.20
CA ASP A 532 15.22 1.30 2.52
C ASP A 532 15.35 1.02 4.03
N GLY A 533 14.93 1.95 4.89
CA GLY A 533 14.92 1.73 6.34
C GLY A 533 13.98 0.60 6.75
N CYS A 534 12.77 0.57 6.20
CA CYS A 534 11.81 -0.51 6.45
C CYS A 534 12.30 -1.87 5.93
N SER A 535 12.92 -1.93 4.75
CA SER A 535 13.43 -3.20 4.21
C SER A 535 14.52 -3.76 5.08
N VAL A 536 15.50 -2.96 5.52
CA VAL A 536 16.57 -3.44 6.40
C VAL A 536 16.01 -4.09 7.67
N ILE A 537 15.00 -3.49 8.29
CA ILE A 537 14.37 -4.03 9.50
C ILE A 537 13.58 -5.31 9.19
N VAL A 538 12.76 -5.33 8.14
CA VAL A 538 11.97 -6.52 7.75
C VAL A 538 12.89 -7.68 7.35
N ASP A 539 13.92 -7.40 6.57
CA ASP A 539 14.92 -8.37 6.11
C ASP A 539 15.73 -8.92 7.29
N TYR A 540 15.87 -8.19 8.40
CA TYR A 540 16.45 -8.74 9.63
C TYR A 540 15.45 -9.57 10.46
N LEU A 541 14.23 -9.06 10.64
CA LEU A 541 13.25 -9.63 11.56
C LEU A 541 12.60 -10.91 11.03
N LYS A 542 12.33 -11.00 9.72
CA LYS A 542 11.65 -12.16 9.12
C LYS A 542 12.49 -13.45 9.22
N PRO A 543 13.78 -13.46 8.85
CA PRO A 543 14.65 -14.62 9.05
C PRO A 543 14.87 -14.93 10.51
N LEU A 544 14.98 -13.90 11.36
CA LEU A 544 15.08 -14.08 12.80
C LEU A 544 13.84 -14.78 13.38
N SER A 545 12.64 -14.47 12.89
CA SER A 545 11.41 -15.18 13.26
C SER A 545 11.51 -16.67 12.92
N HIS A 546 12.03 -17.00 11.73
CA HIS A 546 12.23 -18.39 11.31
C HIS A 546 13.31 -19.10 12.14
N GLU A 547 14.41 -18.41 12.46
CA GLU A 547 15.48 -18.90 13.35
C GLU A 547 14.93 -19.23 14.75
N LEU A 548 14.22 -18.29 15.39
CA LEU A 548 13.67 -18.50 16.74
C LEU A 548 12.64 -19.64 16.76
N ASN A 549 11.81 -19.76 15.72
CA ASN A 549 10.89 -20.89 15.55
C ASN A 549 11.63 -22.22 15.37
N ASP A 550 12.70 -22.25 14.57
CA ASP A 550 13.55 -23.43 14.37
C ASP A 550 14.22 -23.88 15.68
N GLN A 551 14.72 -22.92 16.47
CA GLN A 551 15.28 -23.19 17.80
C GLN A 551 14.22 -23.71 18.76
N LEU A 552 13.01 -23.13 18.80
CA LEU A 552 11.89 -23.62 19.63
C LEU A 552 11.47 -25.05 19.28
N LYS A 553 11.44 -25.40 17.99
CA LYS A 553 11.16 -26.76 17.48
C LYS A 553 12.27 -27.75 17.80
N SER A 554 13.49 -27.26 18.07
CA SER A 554 14.63 -28.08 18.47
C SER A 554 14.63 -28.45 19.96
N LEU A 555 13.76 -27.85 20.78
CA LEU A 555 13.71 -28.10 22.23
C LEU A 555 12.81 -29.29 22.59
N PRO A 556 13.21 -30.16 23.56
CA PRO A 556 12.40 -31.28 24.03
C PRO A 556 11.04 -30.88 24.61
N ALA A 557 9.98 -31.63 24.29
CA ALA A 557 8.66 -31.42 24.85
C ALA A 557 8.58 -31.87 26.32
N PRO A 558 7.62 -31.35 27.14
CA PRO A 558 7.50 -31.71 28.55
C PRO A 558 7.44 -33.22 28.84
N GLY A 559 6.76 -33.99 27.98
CA GLY A 559 6.69 -35.45 28.11
C GLY A 559 8.02 -36.17 27.95
N GLU A 560 8.94 -35.61 27.17
CA GLU A 560 10.25 -36.19 26.85
C GLU A 560 11.31 -35.85 27.91
N MET A 561 11.01 -34.86 28.76
CA MET A 561 11.88 -34.42 29.84
C MET A 561 11.66 -35.19 31.16
N ARG A 562 10.69 -36.12 31.23
CA ARG A 562 10.28 -36.77 32.50
C ARG A 562 11.43 -37.39 33.30
N GLY A 563 12.41 -38.00 32.64
CA GLY A 563 13.57 -38.66 33.25
C GLY A 563 14.77 -37.76 33.58
N LEU A 564 14.70 -36.45 33.31
CA LEU A 564 15.78 -35.51 33.58
C LEU A 564 15.77 -35.05 35.04
N ASN A 565 16.90 -34.48 35.51
CA ASN A 565 16.94 -33.80 36.81
C ASN A 565 16.29 -32.40 36.73
N ASP A 566 15.89 -31.85 37.87
CA ASP A 566 15.14 -30.59 37.93
C ASP A 566 15.95 -29.39 37.42
N ALA A 567 17.26 -29.36 37.62
CA ALA A 567 18.12 -28.29 37.13
C ALA A 567 18.16 -28.23 35.60
N GLN A 568 18.24 -29.39 34.94
CA GLN A 568 18.23 -29.52 33.49
C GLN A 568 16.86 -29.18 32.90
N LYS A 569 15.77 -29.66 33.50
CA LYS A 569 14.40 -29.28 33.10
C LYS A 569 14.22 -27.77 33.14
N LYS A 570 14.57 -27.17 34.28
CA LYS A 570 14.47 -25.73 34.50
C LYS A 570 15.28 -24.93 33.48
N ALA A 571 16.51 -25.34 33.18
CA ALA A 571 17.34 -24.66 32.19
C ALA A 571 16.75 -24.69 30.76
N ILE A 572 16.17 -25.83 30.34
CA ILE A 572 15.50 -25.96 29.04
C ILE A 572 14.22 -25.14 29.00
N GLU A 573 13.43 -25.12 30.09
CA GLU A 573 12.21 -24.32 30.20
C GLU A 573 12.49 -22.82 30.22
N GLU A 574 13.52 -22.37 30.93
CA GLU A 574 13.96 -20.97 30.93
C GLU A 574 14.40 -20.52 29.53
N HIS A 575 15.16 -21.37 28.82
CA HIS A 575 15.56 -21.08 27.45
C HIS A 575 14.36 -21.03 26.50
N ARG A 576 13.41 -21.96 26.61
CA ARG A 576 12.14 -21.93 25.87
C ARG A 576 11.38 -20.63 26.12
N ALA A 577 11.30 -20.17 27.37
CA ALA A 577 10.61 -18.92 27.71
C ALA A 577 11.29 -17.69 27.07
N VAL A 578 12.63 -17.64 27.04
CA VAL A 578 13.37 -16.55 26.38
C VAL A 578 13.11 -16.53 24.87
N LEU A 579 13.19 -17.69 24.20
CA LEU A 579 12.92 -17.79 22.76
C LEU A 579 11.48 -17.37 22.42
N THR A 580 10.49 -17.85 23.17
CA THR A 580 9.08 -17.47 22.98
C THR A 580 8.87 -15.97 23.15
N ARG A 581 9.54 -15.35 24.14
CA ARG A 581 9.47 -13.90 24.35
C ARG A 581 10.07 -13.12 23.19
N TYR A 582 11.23 -13.52 22.68
CA TYR A 582 11.85 -12.84 21.54
C TYR A 582 11.07 -13.05 20.25
N LEU A 583 10.52 -14.24 20.03
CA LEU A 583 9.66 -14.50 18.88
C LEU A 583 8.39 -13.62 18.93
N HIS A 584 7.79 -13.47 20.11
CA HIS A 584 6.66 -12.57 20.30
C HIS A 584 7.04 -11.11 19.95
N GLN A 585 8.17 -10.62 20.48
CA GLN A 585 8.65 -9.26 20.17
C GLN A 585 8.95 -9.08 18.67
N VAL A 586 9.60 -10.05 18.03
CA VAL A 586 9.85 -10.03 16.57
C VAL A 586 8.54 -9.95 15.79
N ASN A 587 7.52 -10.72 16.18
CA ASN A 587 6.22 -10.71 15.51
C ASN A 587 5.47 -9.37 15.71
N GLU A 588 5.61 -8.73 16.87
CA GLU A 588 5.06 -7.38 17.10
C GLU A 588 5.71 -6.33 16.19
N GLU A 589 7.05 -6.36 16.06
CA GLU A 589 7.75 -5.43 15.17
C GLU A 589 7.48 -5.76 13.68
N LEU A 590 7.38 -7.03 13.29
CA LEU A 590 6.96 -7.40 11.93
C LEU A 590 5.54 -6.90 11.63
N ALA A 591 4.61 -6.99 12.57
CA ALA A 591 3.25 -6.47 12.40
C ALA A 591 3.21 -4.93 12.22
N LEU A 592 4.24 -4.22 12.70
CA LEU A 592 4.40 -2.79 12.49
C LEU A 592 4.97 -2.47 11.09
N TYR A 593 5.97 -3.22 10.64
CA TYR A 593 6.76 -2.91 9.45
C TYR A 593 6.29 -3.61 8.17
N GLU A 594 5.89 -4.87 8.25
CA GLU A 594 5.56 -5.71 7.08
C GLU A 594 4.38 -5.15 6.25
N PRO A 595 3.30 -4.60 6.83
CA PRO A 595 2.22 -3.99 6.05
C PRO A 595 2.70 -2.81 5.20
N LEU A 596 3.53 -1.93 5.77
CA LEU A 596 4.09 -0.78 5.05
C LEU A 596 5.11 -1.24 3.99
N TYR A 597 5.95 -2.22 4.31
CA TYR A 597 6.87 -2.84 3.36
C TYR A 597 6.12 -3.38 2.13
N LYS A 598 5.03 -4.12 2.35
CA LYS A 598 4.17 -4.67 1.29
C LYS A 598 3.50 -3.58 0.45
N GLN A 599 3.09 -2.46 1.04
CA GLN A 599 2.59 -1.33 0.26
C GLN A 599 3.69 -0.70 -0.61
N LEU A 600 4.90 -0.53 -0.07
CA LEU A 600 6.01 0.14 -0.78
C LEU A 600 6.58 -0.71 -1.92
N TYR A 601 6.85 -2.00 -1.66
CA TYR A 601 7.50 -2.92 -2.60
C TYR A 601 6.53 -3.82 -3.37
N GLY A 602 5.30 -3.97 -2.89
CA GLY A 602 4.25 -4.76 -3.50
C GLY A 602 3.91 -6.04 -2.73
N ASP A 603 2.65 -6.47 -2.82
CA ASP A 603 2.17 -7.76 -2.31
C ASP A 603 1.54 -8.59 -3.44
N PRO A 604 2.18 -9.66 -3.93
CA PRO A 604 1.65 -10.51 -4.99
C PRO A 604 0.22 -11.03 -4.76
N HIS A 605 -0.20 -11.17 -3.50
CA HIS A 605 -1.52 -11.67 -3.10
C HIS A 605 -2.57 -10.58 -2.94
N ALA A 606 -2.20 -9.30 -3.05
CA ALA A 606 -3.17 -8.21 -2.97
C ALA A 606 -4.12 -8.21 -4.18
N SER A 607 -5.40 -8.02 -3.90
CA SER A 607 -6.43 -7.81 -4.92
C SER A 607 -6.28 -6.47 -5.61
N HIS A 608 -5.87 -5.43 -4.88
CA HIS A 608 -5.71 -4.08 -5.40
C HIS A 608 -4.45 -3.96 -6.31
N PRO A 609 -4.57 -3.56 -7.59
CA PRO A 609 -3.46 -3.53 -8.54
C PRO A 609 -2.24 -2.71 -8.07
N LEU A 610 -2.46 -1.52 -7.49
CA LEU A 610 -1.38 -0.69 -6.94
C LEU A 610 -0.62 -1.34 -5.77
N VAL A 611 -1.34 -2.00 -4.84
CA VAL A 611 -0.70 -2.74 -3.74
C VAL A 611 0.03 -3.96 -4.28
N LYS A 612 -0.54 -4.63 -5.29
CA LYS A 612 0.10 -5.77 -5.93
C LYS A 612 1.42 -5.40 -6.61
N GLN A 613 1.48 -4.21 -7.20
CA GLN A 613 2.65 -3.70 -7.88
C GLN A 613 3.69 -3.05 -6.94
N GLY A 614 3.23 -2.41 -5.88
CA GLY A 614 4.05 -1.62 -4.97
C GLY A 614 4.13 -0.14 -5.38
N ILE A 615 4.12 0.74 -4.38
CA ILE A 615 4.13 2.18 -4.55
C ILE A 615 5.41 2.64 -5.26
N LEU A 616 6.59 2.16 -4.85
CA LEU A 616 7.86 2.61 -5.42
C LEU A 616 7.97 2.30 -6.91
N LYS A 617 7.54 1.10 -7.32
CA LYS A 617 7.57 0.70 -8.73
C LYS A 617 6.61 1.56 -9.55
N THR A 618 5.45 1.89 -9.01
CA THR A 618 4.47 2.76 -9.67
C THR A 618 4.99 4.20 -9.77
N ILE A 619 5.66 4.72 -8.73
CA ILE A 619 6.32 6.04 -8.77
C ILE A 619 7.40 6.06 -9.83
N GLN A 620 8.22 5.01 -9.89
CA GLN A 620 9.28 4.90 -10.88
C GLN A 620 8.72 4.87 -12.31
N GLN A 621 7.64 4.13 -12.54
CA GLN A 621 6.96 4.11 -13.84
C GLN A 621 6.30 5.45 -14.19
N ALA A 622 5.72 6.16 -13.22
CA ALA A 622 5.14 7.48 -13.45
C ALA A 622 6.19 8.56 -13.78
N LYS A 623 7.43 8.38 -13.28
CA LYS A 623 8.58 9.23 -13.63
C LYS A 623 9.16 8.91 -15.00
N GLU A 624 8.96 7.70 -15.50
CA GLU A 624 9.37 7.32 -16.84
C GLU A 624 8.36 7.88 -17.84
N ASP A 625 8.82 8.63 -18.84
CA ASP A 625 8.06 9.15 -19.99
C ASP A 625 7.59 8.02 -20.94
N LYS A 626 7.06 6.94 -20.36
CA LYS A 626 6.65 5.70 -21.01
C LYS A 626 5.31 5.19 -20.49
N HIS A 627 4.82 5.71 -19.37
CA HIS A 627 3.57 5.25 -18.75
C HIS A 627 2.70 6.44 -18.29
N ALA A 628 1.42 6.40 -18.64
CA ALA A 628 0.35 7.23 -18.13
C ALA A 628 -0.34 6.54 -16.95
N LEU A 629 -0.80 7.30 -15.96
CA LEU A 629 -1.73 6.80 -14.95
C LEU A 629 -3.15 7.10 -15.43
N LYS A 630 -3.89 6.07 -15.87
CA LYS A 630 -5.27 6.21 -16.32
C LYS A 630 -6.27 6.03 -15.19
N PHE A 631 -7.32 6.84 -15.24
CA PHE A 631 -8.51 6.77 -14.42
C PHE A 631 -9.56 5.89 -15.12
N LEU A 632 -10.13 4.91 -14.41
CA LEU A 632 -11.06 3.94 -15.01
C LEU A 632 -12.49 4.19 -14.52
N SER A 633 -13.37 4.62 -15.42
CA SER A 633 -14.78 4.88 -15.10
C SER A 633 -15.77 4.61 -16.23
N PHE A 634 -15.28 4.34 -17.45
CA PHE A 634 -16.08 4.02 -18.63
C PHE A 634 -15.50 2.75 -19.31
N ALA A 635 -16.34 2.01 -20.02
CA ALA A 635 -15.88 0.89 -20.83
C ALA A 635 -15.07 1.44 -22.01
N SER A 636 -13.75 1.25 -21.96
CA SER A 636 -12.86 1.67 -23.03
C SER A 636 -11.94 0.55 -23.47
N SER A 637 -11.55 0.61 -24.72
CA SER A 637 -10.45 -0.16 -25.25
C SER A 637 -9.50 0.79 -25.97
N TYR A 638 -8.25 0.38 -26.17
CA TYR A 638 -7.35 1.16 -27.01
C TYR A 638 -6.41 0.27 -27.82
N SER A 639 -5.98 0.80 -28.96
CA SER A 639 -5.01 0.20 -29.86
C SER A 639 -4.03 1.26 -30.35
N ASP A 640 -2.76 0.89 -30.48
CA ASP A 640 -1.70 1.78 -30.96
C ASP A 640 -1.43 1.47 -32.45
N HIS A 641 -1.53 2.49 -33.31
CA HIS A 641 -1.40 2.36 -34.76
C HIS A 641 -0.28 3.25 -35.31
N PRO A 642 0.46 2.83 -36.34
CA PRO A 642 1.47 3.68 -36.99
C PRO A 642 0.87 4.98 -37.54
N GLN A 643 1.61 6.09 -37.47
CA GLN A 643 1.15 7.40 -37.98
C GLN A 643 0.75 7.39 -39.46
N GLU A 644 1.30 6.48 -40.26
CA GLU A 644 1.00 6.28 -41.68
C GLU A 644 -0.45 5.81 -41.91
N GLU A 645 -1.03 5.09 -40.95
CA GLU A 645 -2.40 4.57 -41.04
C GLU A 645 -3.44 5.62 -40.65
N ARG A 646 -3.02 6.76 -40.09
CA ARG A 646 -3.91 7.80 -39.54
C ARG A 646 -5.01 8.23 -40.50
N SER A 647 -4.70 8.45 -41.78
CA SER A 647 -5.68 8.89 -42.77
C SER A 647 -6.79 7.87 -43.02
N ALA A 648 -6.53 6.57 -42.84
CA ALA A 648 -7.55 5.53 -42.99
C ALA A 648 -8.61 5.59 -41.88
N HIS A 649 -8.25 6.06 -40.69
CA HIS A 649 -9.13 6.15 -39.52
C HIS A 649 -10.17 7.29 -39.61
N PHE A 650 -10.11 8.10 -40.67
CA PHE A 650 -11.07 9.18 -40.97
C PHE A 650 -11.91 8.90 -42.23
N GLN A 651 -11.79 7.70 -42.82
CA GLN A 651 -12.61 7.34 -43.97
C GLN A 651 -14.07 7.14 -43.55
N GLU A 652 -15.00 7.51 -44.43
CA GLU A 652 -16.43 7.32 -44.22
C GLU A 652 -16.73 5.82 -44.01
N GLY A 653 -17.45 5.49 -42.93
CA GLY A 653 -17.76 4.10 -42.57
C GLY A 653 -16.62 3.32 -41.89
N TYR A 654 -15.59 4.00 -41.37
CA TYR A 654 -14.51 3.36 -40.62
C TYR A 654 -15.02 2.59 -39.39
N GLU A 655 -14.59 1.33 -39.28
CA GLU A 655 -14.74 0.47 -38.11
C GLU A 655 -13.38 -0.09 -37.70
N SER A 656 -13.09 -0.08 -36.40
CA SER A 656 -11.82 -0.64 -35.91
C SER A 656 -11.82 -2.16 -36.05
N ASP A 657 -10.71 -2.73 -36.54
CA ASP A 657 -10.52 -4.18 -36.54
C ASP A 657 -10.40 -4.70 -35.11
N ARG A 658 -11.38 -5.49 -34.67
CA ARG A 658 -11.42 -6.07 -33.32
C ARG A 658 -10.45 -7.25 -33.13
N ASP A 659 -9.88 -7.79 -34.21
CA ASP A 659 -8.95 -8.93 -34.16
C ASP A 659 -7.49 -8.52 -33.87
N GLY A 660 -7.21 -7.22 -33.74
CA GLY A 660 -5.91 -6.70 -33.31
C GLY A 660 -5.60 -6.95 -31.83
N ASN A 661 -4.34 -6.76 -31.42
CA ASN A 661 -3.93 -6.75 -30.00
C ASN A 661 -4.49 -5.51 -29.26
N VAL A 662 -5.81 -5.45 -29.09
CA VAL A 662 -6.50 -4.37 -28.38
C VAL A 662 -6.30 -4.55 -26.89
N THR A 663 -5.90 -3.48 -26.21
CA THR A 663 -5.88 -3.49 -24.75
C THR A 663 -7.22 -3.03 -24.22
N THR A 664 -8.03 -3.97 -23.74
CA THR A 664 -9.29 -3.67 -23.07
C THR A 664 -9.03 -3.10 -21.67
N VAL A 665 -9.70 -1.99 -21.39
CA VAL A 665 -9.65 -1.30 -20.11
C VAL A 665 -11.08 -0.98 -19.68
N SER A 666 -11.70 -1.95 -18.99
CA SER A 666 -13.03 -1.77 -18.42
C SER A 666 -12.97 -1.62 -16.89
N GLY A 667 -13.72 -0.67 -16.37
CA GLY A 667 -14.09 -0.60 -14.96
C GLY A 667 -15.53 -1.04 -14.81
N THR A 668 -15.83 -1.94 -13.87
CA THR A 668 -17.22 -2.25 -13.55
C THR A 668 -17.85 -1.06 -12.85
N VAL A 669 -19.01 -0.63 -13.35
CA VAL A 669 -19.83 0.50 -12.84
C VAL A 669 -20.17 0.39 -11.33
N GLY A 670 -19.94 -0.77 -10.69
CA GLY A 670 -20.12 -1.00 -9.24
C GLY A 670 -18.86 -1.34 -8.44
N GLY A 671 -17.68 -1.41 -9.04
CA GLY A 671 -16.40 -1.61 -8.34
C GLY A 671 -15.69 -0.28 -8.12
N GLY A 672 -15.22 -0.01 -6.90
CA GLY A 672 -14.56 1.26 -6.56
C GLY A 672 -13.48 1.67 -7.57
N VAL A 673 -13.32 2.99 -7.75
CA VAL A 673 -12.46 3.59 -8.76
C VAL A 673 -10.97 3.41 -8.44
N TYR A 674 -10.14 2.98 -9.40
CA TYR A 674 -8.70 2.83 -9.21
C TYR A 674 -7.86 3.31 -10.41
N TYR A 675 -6.59 3.65 -10.13
CA TYR A 675 -5.59 3.98 -11.14
C TYR A 675 -4.95 2.73 -11.73
N ARG A 676 -4.66 2.77 -13.04
CA ARG A 676 -3.83 1.77 -13.71
C ARG A 676 -2.71 2.44 -14.51
N PRO A 677 -1.44 2.00 -14.37
CA PRO A 677 -0.39 2.43 -15.29
C PRO A 677 -0.67 1.83 -16.68
N VAL A 678 -0.66 2.67 -17.70
CA VAL A 678 -0.89 2.33 -19.10
C VAL A 678 0.26 2.87 -19.90
N GLN A 679 0.89 2.03 -20.71
CA GLN A 679 2.04 2.44 -21.52
C GLN A 679 1.63 3.56 -22.50
N TRP A 680 2.49 4.54 -22.76
CA TRP A 680 2.26 5.54 -23.82
C TRP A 680 2.36 4.89 -25.21
N ALA A 681 1.71 5.50 -26.19
CA ALA A 681 1.93 5.15 -27.58
C ALA A 681 3.42 5.31 -27.92
N LYS A 682 3.97 4.39 -28.73
CA LYS A 682 5.37 4.49 -29.18
C LYS A 682 5.54 5.75 -30.03
N ALA A 683 6.74 6.32 -30.04
CA ALA A 683 7.05 7.42 -30.96
C ALA A 683 6.77 6.98 -32.42
N GLY A 684 6.06 7.82 -33.19
CA GLY A 684 5.59 7.49 -34.54
C GLY A 684 4.30 6.67 -34.61
N TYR A 685 3.62 6.46 -33.47
CA TYR A 685 2.30 5.83 -33.38
C TYR A 685 1.31 6.81 -32.76
N PHE A 686 0.05 6.73 -33.18
CA PHE A 686 -1.08 7.33 -32.48
C PHE A 686 -1.85 6.25 -31.73
N ARG A 687 -2.56 6.65 -30.69
CA ARG A 687 -3.45 5.74 -29.95
C ARG A 687 -4.88 6.01 -30.32
N GLN A 688 -5.60 5.00 -30.80
CA GLN A 688 -7.05 5.06 -30.93
C GLN A 688 -7.71 4.52 -29.66
N TYR A 689 -8.64 5.28 -29.12
CA TYR A 689 -9.55 4.85 -28.07
C TYR A 689 -10.88 4.48 -28.68
N GLU A 690 -11.44 3.38 -28.21
CA GLU A 690 -12.83 3.00 -28.45
C GLU A 690 -13.58 3.15 -27.14
N ILE A 691 -14.70 3.86 -27.19
CA ILE A 691 -15.62 4.01 -26.06
C ILE A 691 -16.89 3.24 -26.38
N ASN A 692 -17.38 2.48 -25.40
CA ASN A 692 -18.59 1.67 -25.50
C ASN A 692 -18.52 0.58 -26.58
N GLY A 693 -17.36 -0.06 -26.78
CA GLY A 693 -17.18 -1.10 -27.82
C GLY A 693 -18.15 -2.29 -27.76
N ASP A 694 -18.78 -2.55 -26.61
CA ASP A 694 -19.82 -3.58 -26.47
C ASP A 694 -21.23 -3.09 -26.89
N SER A 695 -21.38 -1.82 -27.29
CA SER A 695 -22.62 -1.17 -27.71
C SER A 695 -22.65 -0.89 -29.21
N ASP A 696 -23.86 -0.88 -29.78
CA ASP A 696 -24.10 -0.48 -31.17
C ASP A 696 -23.79 1.02 -31.38
N PHE A 697 -23.90 1.84 -30.33
CA PHE A 697 -23.56 3.27 -30.34
C PHE A 697 -22.15 3.53 -29.76
N HIS A 698 -21.13 2.91 -30.33
CA HIS A 698 -19.74 3.13 -29.91
C HIS A 698 -19.10 4.32 -30.66
N GLY A 699 -17.99 4.84 -30.13
CA GLY A 699 -17.25 5.94 -30.75
C GLY A 699 -15.74 5.77 -30.64
N TYR A 700 -15.01 6.46 -31.52
CA TYR A 700 -13.56 6.47 -31.56
C TYR A 700 -12.98 7.88 -31.42
N PHE A 701 -11.88 8.01 -30.68
CA PHE A 701 -11.03 9.20 -30.74
C PHE A 701 -9.56 8.81 -30.73
N ILE A 702 -8.73 9.66 -31.34
CA ILE A 702 -7.29 9.46 -31.47
C ILE A 702 -6.54 10.39 -30.52
N GLU A 703 -5.57 9.86 -29.80
CA GLU A 703 -4.59 10.59 -28.98
C GLU A 703 -3.23 10.62 -29.69
N GLU A 704 -2.68 11.82 -29.85
CA GLU A 704 -1.38 12.07 -30.44
C GLU A 704 -0.51 12.85 -29.45
N HIS A 705 0.72 12.40 -29.22
CA HIS A 705 1.71 13.11 -28.40
C HIS A 705 2.72 13.83 -29.29
N TYR A 706 2.88 15.14 -29.08
CA TYR A 706 3.94 15.88 -29.77
C TYR A 706 5.24 15.73 -28.99
N SER A 707 6.28 15.19 -29.63
CA SER A 707 7.62 15.22 -29.03
C SER A 707 8.08 16.67 -28.87
N SER A 708 8.80 16.98 -27.80
CA SER A 708 9.33 18.30 -27.41
C SER A 708 10.21 19.05 -28.43
N ASN A 709 10.35 18.55 -29.67
CA ASN A 709 11.15 19.13 -30.75
C ASN A 709 10.33 19.53 -31.99
N TYR A 710 8.99 19.63 -31.92
CA TYR A 710 8.18 20.12 -33.03
C TYR A 710 8.17 21.65 -33.06
N ASN A 711 8.62 22.26 -34.16
CA ASN A 711 8.65 23.70 -34.36
C ASN A 711 7.57 24.06 -35.41
N PRO A 712 6.43 24.65 -35.04
CA PRO A 712 5.35 24.92 -35.99
C PRO A 712 5.71 26.09 -36.91
N ALA A 713 5.17 26.06 -38.13
CA ALA A 713 5.32 27.14 -39.11
C ALA A 713 4.64 28.43 -38.62
N GLU A 714 5.27 29.57 -38.91
CA GLU A 714 4.80 30.94 -38.58
C GLU A 714 3.41 31.21 -39.17
N GLY A 715 2.43 31.67 -38.36
CA GLY A 715 1.20 32.21 -38.94
C GLY A 715 -0.03 32.55 -38.08
N ASP A 716 -0.19 32.06 -36.84
CA ASP A 716 -1.43 32.29 -36.07
C ASP A 716 -1.17 32.81 -34.63
N ASP A 717 -1.93 33.82 -34.23
CA ASP A 717 -1.81 34.64 -32.99
C ASP A 717 -2.03 33.88 -31.65
N TYR A 718 -2.13 32.54 -31.67
CA TYR A 718 -2.28 31.67 -30.49
C TYR A 718 -1.09 30.72 -30.31
N GLN A 719 0.14 31.25 -30.45
CA GLN A 719 1.36 30.45 -30.54
C GLN A 719 1.99 29.99 -29.20
N GLU A 720 1.46 30.31 -28.02
CA GLU A 720 2.20 30.10 -26.76
C GLU A 720 1.76 28.96 -25.82
N TYR A 721 0.77 28.12 -26.18
CA TYR A 721 0.46 26.95 -25.36
C TYR A 721 -0.01 25.74 -26.19
N GLN A 722 0.92 24.84 -26.52
CA GLN A 722 0.59 23.51 -27.02
C GLN A 722 0.64 22.51 -25.87
N SER A 723 -0.48 21.85 -25.59
CA SER A 723 -0.51 20.69 -24.70
C SER A 723 0.33 19.55 -25.30
N ASP A 724 1.00 18.77 -24.44
CA ASP A 724 1.78 17.57 -24.83
C ASP A 724 0.91 16.46 -25.49
N VAL A 725 -0.40 16.70 -25.62
CA VAL A 725 -1.42 15.76 -26.11
C VAL A 725 -2.42 16.52 -27.00
N LYS A 726 -2.70 15.98 -28.19
CA LYS A 726 -3.85 16.37 -29.02
C LYS A 726 -4.82 15.20 -29.13
N LEU A 727 -6.10 15.47 -28.91
CA LEU A 727 -7.17 14.52 -29.17
C LEU A 727 -7.90 14.90 -30.46
N THR A 728 -8.11 13.93 -31.34
CA THR A 728 -8.89 14.11 -32.57
C THR A 728 -10.07 13.14 -32.55
N LEU A 729 -11.31 13.65 -32.65
CA LEU A 729 -12.50 12.81 -32.75
C LEU A 729 -12.55 12.23 -34.18
N ASN A 730 -12.61 10.90 -34.30
CA ASN A 730 -12.62 10.25 -35.62
C ASN A 730 -13.91 9.46 -35.89
N LYS A 731 -14.69 9.14 -34.85
CA LYS A 731 -16.08 8.67 -34.98
C LYS A 731 -16.86 9.06 -33.72
N PHE A 732 -17.80 9.99 -33.85
CA PHE A 732 -18.74 10.31 -32.79
C PHE A 732 -19.91 9.28 -32.81
N PRO A 733 -20.53 8.92 -31.68
CA PRO A 733 -21.69 8.04 -31.70
C PRO A 733 -22.85 8.64 -32.52
N GLU A 734 -23.30 7.88 -33.52
CA GLU A 734 -24.34 8.27 -34.48
C GLU A 734 -25.48 7.23 -34.49
N GLY A 735 -26.69 7.69 -34.79
CA GLY A 735 -27.87 6.83 -34.89
C GLY A 735 -28.99 7.50 -35.71
N PRO A 736 -29.98 6.72 -36.16
CA PRO A 736 -31.04 7.22 -37.05
C PRO A 736 -32.02 8.16 -36.35
N ASP A 737 -32.22 8.01 -35.03
CA ASP A 737 -33.00 8.93 -34.20
C ASP A 737 -32.08 9.67 -33.23
N PRO A 738 -31.88 11.00 -33.38
CA PRO A 738 -31.02 11.78 -32.49
C PRO A 738 -31.55 11.85 -31.05
N ASN A 739 -32.80 11.46 -30.79
CA ASN A 739 -33.41 11.46 -29.46
C ASN A 739 -33.43 10.06 -28.80
N ASP A 740 -32.82 9.05 -29.42
CA ASP A 740 -32.72 7.71 -28.84
C ASP A 740 -31.99 7.78 -27.48
N PRO A 741 -32.61 7.32 -26.36
CA PRO A 741 -31.98 7.33 -25.05
C PRO A 741 -30.64 6.60 -24.97
N GLU A 742 -30.45 5.52 -25.73
CA GLU A 742 -29.20 4.75 -25.75
C GLU A 742 -28.11 5.54 -26.50
N LEU A 743 -28.46 6.18 -27.62
CA LEU A 743 -27.56 7.07 -28.35
C LEU A 743 -27.15 8.28 -27.49
N ILE A 744 -28.10 8.91 -26.79
CA ILE A 744 -27.80 10.04 -25.89
C ILE A 744 -26.85 9.58 -24.77
N THR A 745 -27.10 8.40 -24.18
CA THR A 745 -26.22 7.82 -23.15
C THR A 745 -24.80 7.63 -23.68
N ALA A 746 -24.67 7.03 -24.87
CA ALA A 746 -23.38 6.80 -25.51
C ALA A 746 -22.64 8.11 -25.85
N ARG A 747 -23.33 9.13 -26.37
CA ARG A 747 -22.75 10.45 -26.66
C ARG A 747 -22.25 11.14 -25.39
N VAL A 748 -22.98 10.99 -24.27
CA VAL A 748 -22.58 11.52 -22.96
C VAL A 748 -21.34 10.80 -22.43
N GLU A 749 -21.34 9.47 -22.45
CA GLU A 749 -20.18 8.66 -22.00
C GLU A 749 -18.93 8.93 -22.83
N TYR A 750 -19.07 8.98 -24.16
CA TYR A 750 -17.99 9.34 -25.07
C TYR A 750 -17.42 10.73 -24.75
N SER A 751 -18.29 11.72 -24.56
CA SER A 751 -17.86 13.10 -24.31
C SER A 751 -17.21 13.28 -22.94
N LEU A 752 -17.70 12.56 -21.92
CA LEU A 752 -17.05 12.50 -20.60
C LEU A 752 -15.68 11.81 -20.69
N ALA A 753 -15.53 10.76 -21.50
CA ALA A 753 -14.25 10.09 -21.71
C ALA A 753 -13.22 10.99 -22.41
N VAL A 754 -13.63 11.68 -23.47
CA VAL A 754 -12.79 12.68 -24.17
C VAL A 754 -12.38 13.79 -23.21
N ALA A 755 -13.33 14.38 -22.47
CA ALA A 755 -13.06 15.45 -21.52
C ALA A 755 -12.11 14.98 -20.39
N ALA A 756 -12.30 13.75 -19.87
CA ALA A 756 -11.41 13.15 -18.88
C ALA A 756 -9.97 13.04 -19.41
N GLN A 757 -9.81 12.57 -20.64
CA GLN A 757 -8.51 12.40 -21.27
C GLN A 757 -7.84 13.75 -21.56
N MET A 758 -8.59 14.76 -22.01
CA MET A 758 -8.05 16.12 -22.19
C MET A 758 -7.55 16.70 -20.88
N LEU A 759 -8.34 16.58 -19.81
CA LEU A 759 -7.98 17.14 -18.50
C LEU A 759 -6.88 16.36 -17.78
N ALA A 760 -6.61 15.11 -18.17
CA ALA A 760 -5.55 14.29 -17.57
C ALA A 760 -4.13 14.89 -17.73
N GLY A 761 -3.91 15.68 -18.78
CA GLY A 761 -2.65 16.39 -19.02
C GLY A 761 -2.43 17.61 -18.12
N TYR A 762 -3.47 18.10 -17.44
CA TYR A 762 -3.39 19.33 -16.65
C TYR A 762 -3.01 19.04 -15.19
N SER A 763 -1.94 19.70 -14.70
CA SER A 763 -1.55 19.62 -13.28
C SER A 763 -2.42 20.50 -12.37
N GLU A 764 -2.97 21.58 -12.90
CA GLU A 764 -3.82 22.57 -12.24
C GLU A 764 -5.10 22.79 -13.07
N PRO A 765 -6.21 23.30 -12.50
CA PRO A 765 -7.42 23.57 -13.28
C PRO A 765 -7.11 24.49 -14.47
N PRO A 766 -7.67 24.23 -15.67
CA PRO A 766 -7.60 25.16 -16.79
C PRO A 766 -8.02 26.56 -16.38
N ASN A 767 -7.40 27.56 -17.00
CA ASN A 767 -7.70 28.98 -16.79
C ASN A 767 -7.44 29.75 -18.09
N GLU A 768 -7.59 31.08 -18.09
CA GLU A 768 -7.40 31.90 -19.29
C GLU A 768 -5.96 31.87 -19.86
N GLU A 769 -4.95 31.66 -19.00
CA GLU A 769 -3.54 31.55 -19.42
C GLU A 769 -3.22 30.15 -19.98
N THR A 770 -3.88 29.12 -19.45
CA THR A 770 -3.74 27.72 -19.91
C THR A 770 -5.11 27.11 -20.21
N PRO A 771 -5.79 27.53 -21.29
CA PRO A 771 -7.16 27.09 -21.58
C PRO A 771 -7.18 25.68 -22.18
N VAL A 772 -8.36 25.05 -22.16
CA VAL A 772 -8.66 23.90 -23.01
C VAL A 772 -9.10 24.43 -24.36
N ILE A 773 -8.46 23.98 -25.44
CA ILE A 773 -8.75 24.43 -26.80
C ILE A 773 -9.63 23.40 -27.50
N LEU A 774 -10.81 23.82 -27.97
CA LEU A 774 -11.70 23.03 -28.82
C LEU A 774 -11.73 23.63 -30.22
N GLN A 775 -11.43 22.82 -31.24
CA GLN A 775 -11.44 23.22 -32.64
C GLN A 775 -12.18 22.17 -33.48
N GLY A 776 -13.09 22.61 -34.35
CA GLY A 776 -13.83 21.73 -35.25
C GLY A 776 -14.98 22.43 -35.96
N ASP A 777 -15.57 21.74 -36.94
CA ASP A 777 -16.68 22.27 -37.75
C ASP A 777 -18.02 21.56 -37.46
N ASN A 778 -18.01 20.46 -36.70
CA ASN A 778 -19.23 19.75 -36.30
C ASN A 778 -19.83 20.40 -35.03
N PRO A 779 -20.99 21.09 -35.12
CA PRO A 779 -21.57 21.76 -33.97
C PRO A 779 -22.08 20.79 -32.90
N GLU A 780 -22.50 19.57 -33.26
CA GLU A 780 -23.01 18.58 -32.31
C GLU A 780 -21.89 18.00 -31.44
N GLU A 781 -20.78 17.59 -32.07
CA GLU A 781 -19.58 17.13 -31.36
C GLU A 781 -19.05 18.18 -30.38
N LEU A 782 -18.89 19.42 -30.86
CA LEU A 782 -18.42 20.53 -30.04
C LEU A 782 -19.36 20.83 -28.88
N ARG A 783 -20.68 20.79 -29.12
CA ARG A 783 -21.71 21.03 -28.09
C ARG A 783 -21.62 19.99 -26.97
N TYR A 784 -21.50 18.71 -27.29
CA TYR A 784 -21.40 17.63 -26.29
C TYR A 784 -20.07 17.66 -25.51
N VAL A 785 -18.94 17.83 -26.19
CA VAL A 785 -17.62 17.90 -25.53
C VAL A 785 -17.48 19.16 -24.67
N PHE A 786 -17.94 20.31 -25.16
CA PHE A 786 -18.01 21.54 -24.37
C PHE A 786 -18.86 21.35 -23.11
N THR A 787 -20.05 20.75 -23.26
CA THR A 787 -20.94 20.51 -22.12
C THR A 787 -20.31 19.61 -21.08
N ALA A 788 -19.59 18.55 -21.49
CA ALA A 788 -18.83 17.70 -20.59
C ALA A 788 -17.76 18.50 -19.83
N LEU A 789 -16.92 19.27 -20.53
CA LEU A 789 -15.87 20.11 -19.92
C LEU A 789 -16.44 21.17 -18.96
N ALA A 790 -17.46 21.91 -19.37
CA ALA A 790 -18.12 22.92 -18.53
C ALA A 790 -18.77 22.29 -17.29
N THR A 791 -19.39 21.12 -17.43
CA THR A 791 -19.98 20.38 -16.31
C THR A 791 -18.89 19.97 -15.32
N ILE A 792 -17.73 19.52 -15.81
CA ILE A 792 -16.58 19.15 -14.96
C ILE A 792 -16.06 20.36 -14.20
N GLY A 793 -15.79 21.47 -14.89
CA GLY A 793 -15.30 22.71 -14.28
C GLY A 793 -16.25 23.28 -13.22
N ARG A 794 -17.56 23.04 -13.34
CA ARG A 794 -18.54 23.50 -12.35
C ARG A 794 -18.72 22.56 -11.17
N GLU A 795 -18.88 21.27 -11.46
CA GLU A 795 -19.34 20.27 -10.49
C GLU A 795 -18.21 19.70 -9.64
N VAL A 796 -16.95 19.77 -10.09
CA VAL A 796 -15.80 19.19 -9.37
C VAL A 796 -15.25 20.21 -8.36
N PRO A 797 -15.49 20.08 -7.03
CA PRO A 797 -15.32 21.17 -6.06
C PRO A 797 -13.91 21.77 -5.98
N LEU A 798 -12.92 20.98 -6.36
CA LEU A 798 -11.49 21.23 -6.17
C LEU A 798 -10.70 21.20 -7.50
N PHE A 799 -11.40 21.19 -8.63
CA PHE A 799 -10.83 21.39 -9.95
C PHE A 799 -11.73 22.34 -10.75
N LYS A 800 -12.17 23.41 -10.08
CA LYS A 800 -13.13 24.35 -10.65
C LYS A 800 -12.48 25.29 -11.63
N TYR A 801 -13.17 25.50 -12.74
CA TYR A 801 -12.90 26.51 -13.74
C TYR A 801 -14.23 26.91 -14.39
N ASP A 802 -14.30 28.11 -14.93
CA ASP A 802 -15.48 28.61 -15.62
C ASP A 802 -15.35 28.45 -17.14
N SER A 803 -16.35 28.91 -17.88
CA SER A 803 -16.35 28.75 -19.34
C SER A 803 -15.25 29.55 -20.04
N THR A 804 -14.65 30.56 -19.40
CA THR A 804 -13.57 31.34 -20.03
C THR A 804 -12.26 30.56 -20.12
N ALA A 805 -12.12 29.50 -19.34
CA ALA A 805 -11.02 28.53 -19.44
C ALA A 805 -11.17 27.54 -20.61
N ILE A 806 -12.25 27.62 -21.41
CA ILE A 806 -12.47 26.79 -22.60
C ILE A 806 -12.49 27.68 -23.85
N ALA A 807 -11.41 27.66 -24.61
CA ALA A 807 -11.28 28.41 -25.86
C ALA A 807 -11.88 27.62 -27.03
N ILE A 808 -12.93 28.15 -27.67
CA ILE A 808 -13.57 27.52 -28.84
C ILE A 808 -13.11 28.25 -30.11
N ILE A 809 -12.38 27.54 -30.96
CA ILE A 809 -11.92 27.99 -32.27
C ILE A 809 -12.81 27.35 -33.34
N SER A 810 -14.04 27.86 -33.45
CA SER A 810 -15.04 27.38 -34.42
C SER A 810 -16.04 28.48 -34.77
N ASN A 811 -16.50 28.49 -36.03
CA ASN A 811 -17.65 29.30 -36.44
C ASN A 811 -18.99 28.55 -36.30
N ALA A 812 -18.95 27.24 -36.04
CA ALA A 812 -20.14 26.38 -35.98
C ALA A 812 -20.81 26.37 -34.60
N PHE A 813 -20.06 26.66 -33.53
CA PHE A 813 -20.54 26.59 -32.14
C PHE A 813 -19.98 27.73 -31.30
N HIS A 814 -20.84 28.34 -30.47
CA HIS A 814 -20.44 29.35 -29.48
C HIS A 814 -20.99 28.99 -28.11
N TYR A 815 -20.15 29.07 -27.07
CA TYR A 815 -20.53 28.66 -25.71
C TYR A 815 -21.73 29.43 -25.14
N SER A 816 -21.98 30.67 -25.61
CA SER A 816 -23.13 31.48 -25.21
C SER A 816 -24.48 30.87 -25.59
N GLN A 817 -24.51 29.85 -26.45
CA GLN A 817 -25.71 29.07 -26.76
C GLN A 817 -26.07 28.10 -25.62
N GLU A 818 -25.09 27.69 -24.84
CA GLU A 818 -25.21 26.70 -23.75
C GLU A 818 -25.21 27.35 -22.36
N MET A 819 -24.57 28.51 -22.22
CA MET A 819 -24.31 29.18 -20.95
C MET A 819 -24.81 30.63 -20.95
N GLU A 820 -25.42 31.06 -19.85
CA GLU A 820 -25.85 32.44 -19.61
C GLU A 820 -25.26 33.01 -18.30
N LYS A 821 -25.06 34.33 -18.27
CA LYS A 821 -24.63 35.07 -17.08
C LYS A 821 -25.84 35.63 -16.35
N VAL A 822 -26.05 35.19 -15.11
CA VAL A 822 -27.16 35.63 -14.26
C VAL A 822 -26.63 36.37 -13.04
N PHE A 823 -27.30 37.48 -12.72
CA PHE A 823 -26.93 38.30 -11.57
C PHE A 823 -27.57 37.77 -10.27
N SER A 824 -26.76 37.53 -9.25
CA SER A 824 -27.19 37.05 -7.91
C SER A 824 -26.77 38.03 -6.81
N LEU A 825 -27.33 37.86 -5.60
CA LEU A 825 -26.96 38.61 -4.38
C LEU A 825 -25.45 38.55 -4.03
N LEU A 826 -24.70 37.61 -4.62
CA LEU A 826 -23.26 37.42 -4.43
C LEU A 826 -22.44 37.76 -5.69
N GLY A 827 -23.03 38.43 -6.69
CA GLY A 827 -22.40 38.82 -7.96
C GLY A 827 -22.91 38.05 -9.18
N TRP A 828 -22.28 38.28 -10.33
CA TRP A 828 -22.55 37.56 -11.59
C TRP A 828 -22.11 36.09 -11.48
N ARG A 829 -22.95 35.15 -11.92
CA ARG A 829 -22.63 33.72 -12.02
C ARG A 829 -23.04 33.17 -13.37
N GLU A 830 -22.31 32.17 -13.86
CA GLU A 830 -22.68 31.44 -15.07
C GLU A 830 -23.55 30.23 -14.72
N GLN A 831 -24.59 30.00 -15.53
CA GLN A 831 -25.44 28.82 -15.45
C GLN A 831 -25.78 28.32 -16.85
N PHE A 832 -26.15 27.04 -16.94
CA PHE A 832 -26.63 26.46 -18.19
C PHE A 832 -28.00 27.04 -18.54
N THR A 833 -28.24 27.31 -19.83
CA THR A 833 -29.55 27.72 -20.35
C THR A 833 -30.54 26.56 -20.30
N GLN A 834 -31.85 26.84 -20.33
CA GLN A 834 -32.89 25.79 -20.26
C GLN A 834 -32.83 24.82 -21.44
N ASP A 835 -32.41 25.29 -22.62
CA ASP A 835 -32.31 24.50 -23.85
C ASP A 835 -30.90 23.91 -24.06
N SER A 836 -30.01 24.05 -23.07
CA SER A 836 -28.65 23.51 -23.12
C SER A 836 -28.63 21.99 -23.28
N CYS A 837 -27.57 21.48 -23.88
CA CYS A 837 -27.23 20.06 -23.90
C CYS A 837 -27.08 19.51 -22.47
N TYR A 838 -26.69 20.36 -21.51
CA TYR A 838 -26.68 19.96 -20.10
C TYR A 838 -28.07 19.55 -19.60
N GLU A 839 -29.06 20.43 -19.76
CA GLU A 839 -30.43 20.21 -19.27
C GLU A 839 -31.18 19.14 -20.08
N THR A 840 -30.93 19.06 -21.38
CA THR A 840 -31.63 18.15 -22.30
C THR A 840 -31.01 16.76 -22.39
N CYS A 841 -29.69 16.63 -22.29
CA CYS A 841 -28.98 15.37 -22.54
C CYS A 841 -28.21 14.84 -21.31
N PHE A 842 -27.58 15.68 -20.49
CA PHE A 842 -26.63 15.25 -19.44
C PHE A 842 -27.26 15.08 -18.06
N LYS A 843 -28.11 16.02 -17.60
CA LYS A 843 -28.54 16.18 -16.20
C LYS A 843 -29.14 14.93 -15.57
N ASN A 844 -29.84 14.12 -16.35
CA ASN A 844 -30.53 12.92 -15.86
C ASN A 844 -29.76 11.61 -16.11
N GLN A 845 -28.57 11.66 -16.69
CA GLN A 845 -27.82 10.46 -17.06
C GLN A 845 -27.18 9.77 -15.84
N PRO A 846 -27.38 8.44 -15.68
CA PRO A 846 -26.71 7.66 -14.64
C PRO A 846 -25.19 7.72 -14.76
N SER A 847 -24.67 7.67 -15.99
CA SER A 847 -23.23 7.74 -16.29
C SER A 847 -22.61 9.03 -15.76
N LEU A 848 -23.26 10.18 -15.94
CA LEU A 848 -22.81 11.46 -15.38
C LEU A 848 -22.78 11.43 -13.85
N LYS A 849 -23.83 10.94 -13.19
CA LYS A 849 -23.88 10.89 -11.72
C LYS A 849 -22.80 9.99 -11.14
N LEU A 850 -22.63 8.80 -11.71
CA LEU A 850 -21.63 7.83 -11.26
C LEU A 850 -20.20 8.35 -11.51
N TRP A 851 -19.98 8.93 -12.67
CA TRP A 851 -18.69 9.50 -13.05
C TRP A 851 -18.34 10.73 -12.21
N LEU A 852 -19.29 11.66 -12.02
CA LEU A 852 -19.12 12.78 -11.09
C LEU A 852 -18.92 12.29 -9.66
N ALA A 853 -19.55 11.21 -9.21
CA ALA A 853 -19.28 10.63 -7.90
C ALA A 853 -17.86 10.07 -7.82
N GLY A 854 -17.39 9.33 -8.82
CA GLY A 854 -16.03 8.78 -8.85
C GLY A 854 -14.94 9.85 -8.96
N ILE A 855 -15.18 10.91 -9.73
CA ILE A 855 -14.25 12.04 -9.80
C ILE A 855 -14.37 12.93 -8.58
N LYS A 856 -15.56 13.16 -8.02
CA LYS A 856 -15.73 13.84 -6.73
C LYS A 856 -15.02 13.05 -5.64
N GLU A 857 -15.12 11.73 -5.59
CA GLU A 857 -14.33 10.88 -4.70
C GLU A 857 -12.83 11.10 -4.94
N ALA A 858 -12.34 10.95 -6.18
CA ALA A 858 -10.93 11.17 -6.52
C ALA A 858 -10.43 12.61 -6.24
N THR A 859 -11.31 13.62 -6.32
CA THR A 859 -10.98 15.05 -6.19
C THR A 859 -11.25 15.64 -4.80
N GLU A 860 -12.24 15.15 -4.06
CA GLU A 860 -12.37 15.28 -2.60
C GLU A 860 -11.13 14.66 -1.95
N HIS A 861 -10.66 13.52 -2.48
CA HIS A 861 -9.36 12.93 -2.12
C HIS A 861 -8.13 13.69 -2.67
N LYS A 862 -8.31 14.64 -3.60
CA LYS A 862 -7.23 15.48 -4.18
C LYS A 862 -6.91 16.67 -3.28
N LEU A 863 -7.88 17.48 -2.83
CA LEU A 863 -7.56 18.73 -2.10
C LEU A 863 -8.21 18.89 -0.71
N GLY A 864 -9.15 18.03 -0.29
CA GLY A 864 -9.56 17.91 1.13
C GLY A 864 -8.41 17.45 2.05
N HIS A 865 -7.32 16.98 1.43
CA HIS A 865 -6.20 16.31 2.05
C HIS A 865 -4.86 17.03 1.83
N GLN A 866 -4.81 18.36 1.63
CA GLN A 866 -3.54 19.08 1.89
C GLN A 866 -3.01 18.75 3.29
N LYS A 867 -3.93 18.57 4.25
CA LYS A 867 -3.64 18.10 5.61
C LYS A 867 -3.09 16.67 5.63
N GLU A 868 -3.70 15.71 4.95
CA GLU A 868 -3.18 14.33 4.89
C GLU A 868 -1.90 14.20 4.06
N ARG A 869 -1.72 14.94 2.96
CA ARG A 869 -0.43 15.06 2.27
C ARG A 869 0.63 15.63 3.20
N GLY A 870 0.29 16.69 3.92
CA GLY A 870 1.11 17.25 4.97
C GLY A 870 1.43 16.21 6.04
N GLN A 871 0.48 15.35 6.42
CA GLN A 871 0.66 14.26 7.38
C GLN A 871 1.51 13.12 6.82
N ILE A 872 1.32 12.67 5.58
CA ILE A 872 2.15 11.65 4.92
C ILE A 872 3.57 12.20 4.78
N LYS A 873 3.75 13.42 4.25
CA LYS A 873 5.05 14.07 4.12
C LYS A 873 5.72 14.24 5.49
N LYS A 874 4.96 14.64 6.51
CA LYS A 874 5.45 14.75 7.90
C LYS A 874 5.82 13.40 8.49
N ALA A 875 4.97 12.38 8.36
CA ALA A 875 5.18 11.03 8.87
C ALA A 875 6.38 10.36 8.18
N VAL A 876 6.45 10.41 6.85
CA VAL A 876 7.62 9.97 6.06
C VAL A 876 8.86 10.72 6.50
N GLY A 877 8.77 12.04 6.67
CA GLY A 877 9.85 12.88 7.15
C GLY A 877 10.32 12.50 8.57
N GLN A 878 9.40 12.26 9.49
CA GLN A 878 9.69 11.83 10.87
C GLN A 878 10.34 10.45 10.88
N VAL A 879 9.78 9.48 10.18
CA VAL A 879 10.32 8.11 10.10
C VAL A 879 11.71 8.11 9.48
N THR A 880 11.89 8.77 8.33
CA THR A 880 13.21 8.86 7.67
C THR A 880 14.23 9.64 8.50
N HIS A 881 13.81 10.68 9.24
CA HIS A 881 14.68 11.38 10.18
C HIS A 881 15.05 10.49 11.38
N THR A 882 14.12 9.67 11.89
CA THR A 882 14.42 8.72 12.95
C THR A 882 15.41 7.66 12.50
N PHE A 883 15.30 7.13 11.29
CA PHE A 883 16.24 6.15 10.74
C PHE A 883 17.62 6.75 10.42
N PHE A 884 17.65 7.93 9.79
CA PHE A 884 18.87 8.43 9.13
C PHE A 884 19.33 9.81 9.61
N GLY A 885 18.53 10.51 10.43
CA GLY A 885 18.82 11.86 10.90
C GLY A 885 19.71 11.92 12.14
N ASN A 886 19.78 10.84 12.93
CA ASN A 886 20.65 10.72 14.10
C ASN A 886 21.73 9.65 13.85
N THR A 887 22.98 9.95 14.21
CA THR A 887 24.13 9.03 14.09
C THR A 887 23.86 7.67 14.73
N LYS A 888 23.28 7.64 15.94
CA LYS A 888 23.00 6.37 16.64
C LYS A 888 21.98 5.50 15.91
N SER A 889 20.90 6.10 15.42
CA SER A 889 19.88 5.37 14.65
C SER A 889 20.45 4.84 13.34
N LYS A 890 21.29 5.64 12.68
CA LYS A 890 21.96 5.24 11.45
C LYS A 890 22.93 4.08 11.69
N GLU A 891 23.65 4.09 12.80
CA GLU A 891 24.50 2.96 13.24
C GLU A 891 23.67 1.68 13.41
N VAL A 892 22.50 1.76 14.04
CA VAL A 892 21.58 0.60 14.17
C VAL A 892 21.14 0.08 12.79
N ILE A 893 20.68 0.95 11.89
CA ILE A 893 20.26 0.52 10.55
C ILE A 893 21.43 -0.08 9.77
N GLU A 894 22.63 0.49 9.87
CA GLU A 894 23.81 -0.01 9.18
C GLU A 894 24.30 -1.35 9.75
N GLU A 895 24.24 -1.52 11.07
CA GLU A 895 24.54 -2.79 11.75
C GLU A 895 23.58 -3.89 11.27
N LEU A 896 22.27 -3.62 11.25
CA LEU A 896 21.29 -4.57 10.72
C LEU A 896 21.53 -4.86 9.23
N ARG A 897 21.89 -3.86 8.42
CA ARG A 897 22.22 -4.06 7.01
C ARG A 897 23.41 -5.00 6.84
N GLN A 898 24.49 -4.79 7.59
CA GLN A 898 25.66 -5.67 7.56
C GLN A 898 25.32 -7.10 7.97
N ILE A 899 24.45 -7.27 8.97
CA ILE A 899 23.97 -8.60 9.38
C ILE A 899 23.20 -9.27 8.24
N ASN A 900 22.30 -8.54 7.58
CA ASN A 900 21.54 -9.06 6.45
C ASN A 900 22.46 -9.45 5.29
N GLU A 901 23.49 -8.65 4.99
CA GLU A 901 24.49 -8.96 3.95
C GLU A 901 25.31 -10.22 4.29
N LEU A 902 25.70 -10.39 5.56
CA LEU A 902 26.47 -11.54 6.03
C LEU A 902 25.66 -12.85 6.03
N ARG A 903 24.34 -12.78 6.23
CA ARG A 903 23.44 -13.95 6.25
C ARG A 903 23.00 -14.43 4.87
N GLY A 904 23.40 -13.74 3.79
CA GLY A 904 23.11 -14.10 2.40
C GLY A 904 21.86 -13.40 1.83
N PRO A 905 21.67 -13.37 0.50
CA PRO A 905 20.88 -12.35 -0.17
C PRO A 905 19.39 -12.56 0.06
N GLU A 906 18.85 -11.85 1.03
CA GLU A 906 17.42 -11.72 1.26
C GLU A 906 16.88 -10.51 0.49
N CYS A 907 15.80 -10.78 -0.22
CA CYS A 907 14.75 -9.82 -0.54
C CYS A 907 15.17 -8.46 -1.12
N ALA A 908 15.55 -8.46 -2.41
CA ALA A 908 15.16 -7.37 -3.29
C ALA A 908 14.37 -7.95 -4.48
N GLY A 909 13.13 -7.50 -4.64
CA GLY A 909 12.21 -7.89 -5.72
C GLY A 909 12.75 -7.59 -7.11
#